data_AF-A0A6S6QJJ0-F1
#
_entry.id   AF-A0A6S6QJJ0-F1
#
_cell.length_a   1.000
_cell.length_b   1.000
_cell.length_c   1.000
_cell.angle_alpha   90.00
_cell.angle_beta   90.00
_cell.angle_gamma   90.00
#
_symmetry.space_group_name_H-M   'P 1'
#
loop_
_entity.id
_entity.type
_entity.pdbx_description
1 polymer ?
#
loop_
_entity_poly.entity_id
_entity_poly.type
_entity_poly.pdbx_seq_one_letter_code
_entity_poly.pdbx_strand_id
1 'polypeptide(L)'
;MRTQDRRPEHKLLTRQSFFSDFLQTLSDRGRQFMALVGLEGADTAQDFVSLSEALLRGQGEASGLALAQDILAEWRSADRQKRLDYLLILARQFGPDLEKLEKAVETWQRDRTPENAIRLHEAAEPKRQELIRRLNMAPGATGTILDMRTETLSRMGEHKELKAVDADLLHLISSWFNRGFLVMRPIDWSTSASLLEKVIRYEAVHAIANWDDLRRRLAPVDRRCFAFFHPRLPDEPLIFVEVALMDHAPAAIAEVLAEDRAETDVSKATTAVFYSISNCQVGLRGVSFGNFLLKQVVEELQREYPALRDFVTLSPVPGFAAWLRDQEALDTPLETGPTLGAMLERPDWHTHTVPDAVAKALEPLVATYLLAARGQGNQPLDPVARFHLGNGASLDRLNMLGDLSPRGLKNAHGAMVNYRYHLKDLEKNHELYAMHRELVAAPAVRKLVQTPKARGKTSPAGNHFFDQIRARAPSPDKAFIETSDGRVITYGGMLRRSSELAHALVKLGAKPGDRVAMQTEKCTDALMLYIACIRAGAALLPLNTAYTIPELEYFFGDAKPSLIVCAPGAEGDISKIAGDARVATLSADGGTLCDAIPENAADFTPVPRGPDDLACILYTSGTTGRSKGAMLTHENLASNARVLAETWHFSPDDVLIHALPIFHIHGLFVATNVILFAGASMLFYEKFDPAQIIAAMQRATVLMGVPTFYVRLLGHKGLTEDATAKMRLFVSGSAPLLPETFHAFKERTGHAILERYGMTETGMNTSNPYDGERIAETVGLPLTGTEVRIAEPDSGKILPAGEIGVIEVRGPNIFKGYWNMPEKTASEFRTDGFFITGDLGMIDERGYVRILGRGKDLVISGGFNVYPKEVESEIDSIEGVVESAVIGVPHPDFGEGVTAVVVRAPSSTVDESKIVSLLESRLAKFKQPKKIVFVDELPRNTMGKVQKAVLREQYRGIYTAR
;
A
#
# COMPACT_ATOMS: atom_id res chain seq x y z
N MET A 1 -58.50 -7.65 -39.56
CA MET A 1 -58.38 -6.42 -40.36
C MET A 1 -56.94 -5.94 -40.22
N ARG A 2 -56.22 -5.76 -41.34
CA ARG A 2 -54.79 -5.41 -41.39
C ARG A 2 -54.53 -4.05 -40.73
N THR A 3 -53.49 -3.94 -39.90
CA THR A 3 -52.70 -2.71 -39.77
C THR A 3 -51.23 -3.06 -39.56
N GLN A 4 -50.41 -2.48 -40.42
CA GLN A 4 -48.95 -2.53 -40.42
C GLN A 4 -48.42 -1.84 -39.17
N ASP A 5 -47.41 -2.42 -38.53
CA ASP A 5 -46.46 -1.64 -37.73
C ASP A 5 -45.05 -2.15 -38.01
N ARG A 6 -44.39 -1.51 -38.97
CA ARG A 6 -42.99 -1.77 -39.32
C ARG A 6 -42.10 -1.15 -38.24
N ARG A 7 -41.59 -1.97 -37.32
CA ARG A 7 -40.49 -1.57 -36.42
C ARG A 7 -39.17 -1.40 -37.21
N PRO A 8 -38.24 -0.53 -36.77
CA PRO A 8 -37.15 0.01 -37.59
C PRO A 8 -35.87 -0.83 -37.60
N GLU A 9 -35.94 -2.16 -37.50
CA GLU A 9 -34.74 -3.02 -37.42
C GLU A 9 -34.01 -3.17 -38.77
N HIS A 10 -34.73 -3.09 -39.89
CA HIS A 10 -34.14 -3.27 -41.22
C HIS A 10 -33.25 -2.12 -41.71
N LYS A 11 -33.29 -0.94 -41.07
CA LYS A 11 -32.52 0.25 -41.48
C LYS A 11 -31.11 0.34 -40.88
N LEU A 12 -30.83 -0.39 -39.78
CA LEU A 12 -29.52 -0.39 -39.13
C LEU A 12 -28.57 -1.42 -39.76
N LEU A 13 -29.06 -2.63 -40.05
CA LEU A 13 -28.29 -3.69 -40.71
C LEU A 13 -27.87 -3.31 -42.15
N THR A 14 -28.74 -2.62 -42.90
CA THR A 14 -28.43 -2.14 -44.26
C THR A 14 -27.42 -1.00 -44.31
N ARG A 15 -27.28 -0.21 -43.23
CA ARG A 15 -26.28 0.88 -43.15
C ARG A 15 -24.87 0.38 -42.79
N GLN A 16 -24.76 -0.73 -42.05
CA GLN A 16 -23.48 -1.30 -41.65
C GLN A 16 -22.79 -2.08 -42.78
N SER A 17 -23.54 -2.83 -43.60
CA SER A 17 -22.97 -3.47 -44.82
C SER A 17 -22.40 -2.40 -45.74
N PHE A 18 -23.15 -1.32 -46.01
CA PHE A 18 -22.69 -0.23 -46.88
C PHE A 18 -21.36 0.40 -46.42
N PHE A 19 -21.17 0.64 -45.12
CA PHE A 19 -19.94 1.23 -44.60
C PHE A 19 -18.75 0.26 -44.67
N SER A 20 -18.98 -1.03 -44.38
CA SER A 20 -17.95 -2.06 -44.52
C SER A 20 -17.54 -2.27 -45.98
N ASP A 21 -18.52 -2.29 -46.90
CA ASP A 21 -18.30 -2.45 -48.35
C ASP A 21 -17.56 -1.23 -48.94
N PHE A 22 -17.88 -0.02 -48.44
CA PHE A 22 -17.19 1.21 -48.79
C PHE A 22 -15.72 1.21 -48.33
N LEU A 23 -15.46 0.81 -47.09
CA LEU A 23 -14.09 0.67 -46.57
C LEU A 23 -13.31 -0.40 -47.35
N GLN A 24 -13.93 -1.54 -47.70
CA GLN A 24 -13.28 -2.55 -48.52
C GLN A 24 -12.90 -1.99 -49.91
N THR A 25 -13.81 -1.24 -50.54
CA THR A 25 -13.56 -0.60 -51.83
C THR A 25 -12.42 0.43 -51.76
N LEU A 26 -12.34 1.20 -50.66
CA LEU A 26 -11.25 2.14 -50.41
C LEU A 26 -9.89 1.42 -50.24
N SER A 27 -9.86 0.32 -49.49
CA SER A 27 -8.68 -0.52 -49.31
C SER A 27 -8.16 -1.05 -50.65
N ASP A 28 -9.04 -1.57 -51.50
CA ASP A 28 -8.65 -2.14 -52.80
C ASP A 28 -8.12 -1.07 -53.77
N ARG A 29 -8.67 0.15 -53.73
CA ARG A 29 -8.11 1.32 -54.43
C ARG A 29 -6.75 1.73 -53.87
N GLY A 30 -6.56 1.63 -52.55
CA GLY A 30 -5.28 1.85 -51.88
C GLY A 30 -4.20 0.89 -52.39
N ARG A 31 -4.51 -0.41 -52.49
CA ARG A 31 -3.59 -1.41 -53.07
C ARG A 31 -3.22 -1.10 -54.52
N GLN A 32 -4.20 -0.73 -55.35
CA GLN A 32 -3.95 -0.35 -56.74
C GLN A 32 -3.06 0.90 -56.84
N PHE A 33 -3.27 1.88 -55.96
CA PHE A 33 -2.42 3.08 -55.89
C PHE A 33 -0.99 2.73 -55.49
N MET A 34 -0.79 1.93 -54.44
CA MET A 34 0.55 1.48 -54.02
C MET A 34 1.34 0.80 -55.15
N ALA A 35 0.65 -0.03 -55.95
CA ALA A 35 1.23 -0.67 -57.13
C ALA A 35 1.55 0.33 -58.26
N LEU A 36 0.76 1.40 -58.43
CA LEU A 36 0.94 2.42 -59.47
C LEU A 36 2.09 3.41 -59.20
N VAL A 37 2.37 3.74 -57.93
CA VAL A 37 3.40 4.76 -57.58
C VAL A 37 4.80 4.15 -57.37
N GLY A 38 5.00 2.86 -57.65
CA GLY A 38 6.31 2.22 -57.52
C GLY A 38 6.85 2.19 -56.08
N LEU A 39 5.96 2.22 -55.09
CA LEU A 39 6.30 2.05 -53.67
C LEU A 39 6.57 0.58 -53.30
N GLU A 40 6.67 -0.31 -54.28
CA GLU A 40 7.33 -1.62 -54.15
C GLU A 40 8.85 -1.42 -54.19
N GLY A 41 9.40 -0.83 -53.13
CA GLY A 41 10.84 -0.52 -53.03
C GLY A 41 11.47 -1.10 -51.78
N ALA A 42 12.12 -2.26 -51.95
CA ALA A 42 13.01 -3.01 -51.05
C ALA A 42 12.34 -3.98 -50.06
N ASP A 43 12.57 -5.28 -50.31
CA ASP A 43 12.24 -6.46 -49.48
C ASP A 43 10.79 -6.55 -48.97
N THR A 44 9.91 -7.12 -49.80
CA THR A 44 8.68 -7.78 -49.35
C THR A 44 9.01 -9.11 -48.63
N ALA A 45 9.78 -9.02 -47.55
CA ALA A 45 9.53 -9.92 -46.44
C ALA A 45 8.13 -9.56 -45.93
N GLN A 46 7.12 -10.41 -46.20
CA GLN A 46 5.80 -10.35 -45.57
C GLN A 46 5.93 -10.68 -44.08
N ASP A 47 6.66 -9.84 -43.34
CA ASP A 47 6.79 -9.94 -41.91
C ASP A 47 6.03 -8.79 -41.24
N PHE A 48 5.57 -9.07 -40.03
CA PHE A 48 4.73 -8.15 -39.28
C PHE A 48 5.42 -6.81 -38.99
N VAL A 49 6.76 -6.79 -38.91
CA VAL A 49 7.53 -5.60 -38.53
C VAL A 49 7.46 -4.57 -39.63
N SER A 50 7.79 -4.99 -40.85
CA SER A 50 7.86 -4.11 -42.02
C SER A 50 6.50 -3.48 -42.33
N LEU A 51 5.43 -4.29 -42.24
CA LEU A 51 4.05 -3.81 -42.42
C LEU A 51 3.62 -2.83 -41.31
N SER A 52 3.97 -3.11 -40.06
CA SER A 52 3.61 -2.26 -38.91
C SER A 52 4.32 -0.91 -38.96
N GLU A 53 5.61 -0.90 -39.34
CA GLU A 53 6.36 0.35 -39.57
C GLU A 53 5.80 1.15 -40.74
N ALA A 54 5.42 0.49 -41.84
CA ALA A 54 4.77 1.16 -42.97
C ALA A 54 3.44 1.81 -42.57
N LEU A 55 2.62 1.12 -41.77
CA LEU A 55 1.35 1.64 -41.27
C LEU A 55 1.54 2.86 -40.34
N LEU A 56 2.58 2.86 -39.51
CA LEU A 56 2.91 4.00 -38.63
C LEU A 56 3.50 5.20 -39.38
N ARG A 57 4.33 4.98 -40.40
CA ARG A 57 4.95 6.05 -41.21
C ARG A 57 3.94 6.95 -41.93
N GLY A 58 2.71 6.46 -42.13
CA GLY A 58 1.62 7.25 -42.67
C GLY A 58 1.66 7.29 -44.19
N GLN A 59 0.71 6.60 -44.79
CA GLN A 59 0.27 6.85 -46.16
C GLN A 59 -1.22 7.19 -46.12
N GLY A 60 -1.78 7.77 -47.19
CA GLY A 60 -3.17 8.22 -47.23
C GLY A 60 -4.19 7.18 -46.72
N GLU A 61 -5.37 7.64 -46.31
CA GLU A 61 -6.39 6.80 -45.63
C GLU A 61 -6.66 5.45 -46.31
N ALA A 62 -6.68 5.42 -47.66
CA ALA A 62 -6.87 4.21 -48.45
C ALA A 62 -5.70 3.21 -48.34
N SER A 63 -4.44 3.66 -48.39
CA SER A 63 -3.27 2.77 -48.29
C SER A 63 -2.99 2.36 -46.85
N GLY A 64 -3.27 3.20 -45.85
CA GLY A 64 -3.27 2.81 -44.45
C GLY A 64 -4.27 1.69 -44.15
N LEU A 65 -5.47 1.75 -44.76
CA LEU A 65 -6.47 0.71 -44.64
C LEU A 65 -6.01 -0.62 -45.26
N ALA A 66 -5.36 -0.57 -46.42
CA ALA A 66 -4.79 -1.76 -47.07
C ALA A 66 -3.70 -2.43 -46.21
N LEU A 67 -2.75 -1.65 -45.69
CA LEU A 67 -1.69 -2.15 -44.81
C LEU A 67 -2.25 -2.76 -43.52
N ALA A 68 -3.26 -2.12 -42.92
CA ALA A 68 -3.95 -2.68 -41.76
C ALA A 68 -4.64 -4.01 -42.09
N GLN A 69 -5.31 -4.12 -43.25
CA GLN A 69 -5.89 -5.38 -43.71
C GLN A 69 -4.84 -6.48 -43.91
N ASP A 70 -3.69 -6.15 -44.49
CA ASP A 70 -2.62 -7.11 -44.73
C ASP A 70 -2.03 -7.64 -43.41
N ILE A 71 -1.78 -6.76 -42.41
CA ILE A 71 -1.36 -7.17 -41.06
C ILE A 71 -2.40 -8.09 -40.39
N LEU A 72 -3.68 -7.74 -40.49
CA LEU A 72 -4.75 -8.53 -39.89
C LEU A 72 -4.95 -9.89 -40.59
N ALA A 73 -4.77 -9.93 -41.92
CA ALA A 73 -4.80 -11.16 -42.69
C ALA A 73 -3.63 -12.08 -42.30
N GLU A 74 -2.43 -11.50 -42.16
CA GLU A 74 -1.23 -12.21 -41.73
C GLU A 74 -1.38 -12.75 -40.29
N TRP A 75 -1.99 -11.99 -39.38
CA TRP A 75 -2.32 -12.49 -38.03
C TRP A 75 -3.23 -13.71 -38.06
N ARG A 76 -4.25 -13.70 -38.92
CA ARG A 76 -5.21 -14.79 -39.04
C ARG A 76 -4.58 -16.05 -39.64
N SER A 77 -3.68 -15.91 -40.61
CA SER A 77 -2.96 -17.04 -41.24
C SER A 77 -1.77 -17.55 -40.41
N ALA A 78 -1.19 -16.70 -39.55
CA ALA A 78 -0.03 -17.04 -38.73
C ALA A 78 -0.30 -18.19 -37.76
N ASP A 79 0.71 -19.07 -37.60
CA ASP A 79 0.71 -20.08 -36.56
C ASP A 79 0.92 -19.48 -35.16
N ARG A 80 0.85 -20.33 -34.13
CA ARG A 80 0.99 -19.91 -32.73
C ARG A 80 2.35 -19.28 -32.42
N GLN A 81 3.43 -19.76 -33.05
CA GLN A 81 4.77 -19.24 -32.79
C GLN A 81 4.94 -17.87 -33.43
N LYS A 82 4.54 -17.73 -34.69
CA LYS A 82 4.63 -16.47 -35.44
C LYS A 82 3.78 -15.36 -34.79
N ARG A 83 2.63 -15.71 -34.21
CA ARG A 83 1.81 -14.77 -33.40
C ARG A 83 2.53 -14.32 -32.13
N LEU A 84 3.12 -15.26 -31.38
CA LEU A 84 3.90 -14.94 -30.19
C LEU A 84 5.09 -14.03 -30.52
N ASP A 85 5.83 -14.35 -31.58
CA ASP A 85 6.97 -13.54 -32.02
C ASP A 85 6.53 -12.11 -32.33
N TYR A 86 5.39 -11.93 -33.01
CA TYR A 86 4.83 -10.60 -33.25
C TYR A 86 4.45 -9.86 -31.96
N LEU A 87 3.81 -10.53 -30.99
CA LEU A 87 3.47 -9.91 -29.71
C LEU A 87 4.72 -9.47 -28.93
N LEU A 88 5.79 -10.27 -28.97
CA LEU A 88 7.08 -9.91 -28.35
C LEU A 88 7.74 -8.74 -29.08
N ILE A 89 7.60 -8.66 -30.39
CA ILE A 89 8.05 -7.50 -31.18
C ILE A 89 7.25 -6.25 -30.79
N LEU A 90 5.92 -6.34 -30.64
CA LEU A 90 5.10 -5.22 -30.16
C LEU A 90 5.55 -4.73 -28.78
N ALA A 91 5.92 -5.66 -27.88
CA ALA A 91 6.42 -5.31 -26.55
C ALA A 91 7.78 -4.58 -26.62
N ARG A 92 8.69 -5.03 -27.48
CA ARG A 92 10.10 -4.59 -27.50
C ARG A 92 10.37 -3.43 -28.44
N GLN A 93 9.83 -3.45 -29.67
CA GLN A 93 10.17 -2.51 -30.73
C GLN A 93 9.14 -1.38 -30.88
N PHE A 94 7.87 -1.66 -30.57
CA PHE A 94 6.79 -0.67 -30.65
C PHE A 94 6.52 -0.02 -29.26
N GLY A 95 7.58 0.12 -28.48
CA GLY A 95 7.66 0.85 -27.21
C GLY A 95 7.43 2.35 -27.31
N PRO A 96 7.47 3.07 -26.17
CA PRO A 96 7.79 4.49 -26.18
C PRO A 96 9.13 4.71 -26.88
N ASP A 97 9.24 5.81 -27.62
CA ASP A 97 10.50 6.20 -28.26
C ASP A 97 11.45 6.73 -27.18
N LEU A 98 12.37 5.88 -26.70
CA LEU A 98 13.20 6.18 -25.54
C LEU A 98 14.03 7.45 -25.75
N GLU A 99 14.53 7.70 -26.97
CA GLU A 99 15.32 8.91 -27.26
C GLU A 99 14.44 10.18 -27.23
N LYS A 100 13.23 10.12 -27.79
CA LYS A 100 12.27 11.23 -27.67
C LYS A 100 11.81 11.43 -26.23
N LEU A 101 11.62 10.35 -25.49
CA LEU A 101 11.21 10.37 -24.09
C LEU A 101 12.30 11.00 -23.22
N GLU A 102 13.56 10.60 -23.39
CA GLU A 102 14.71 11.20 -22.71
C GLU A 102 14.81 12.71 -23.01
N LYS A 103 14.71 13.11 -24.29
CA LYS A 103 14.69 14.54 -24.66
C LYS A 103 13.50 15.30 -24.07
N ALA A 104 12.33 14.67 -24.01
CA ALA A 104 11.14 15.28 -23.43
C ALA A 104 11.25 15.39 -21.90
N VAL A 105 11.87 14.41 -21.24
CA VAL A 105 12.23 14.44 -19.81
C VAL A 105 13.22 15.57 -19.55
N GLU A 106 14.28 15.70 -20.35
CA GLU A 106 15.27 16.79 -20.23
C GLU A 106 14.60 18.16 -20.44
N THR A 107 13.75 18.29 -21.46
CA THR A 107 13.02 19.53 -21.75
C THR A 107 12.07 19.89 -20.61
N TRP A 108 11.33 18.91 -20.08
CA TRP A 108 10.45 19.07 -18.92
C TRP A 108 11.22 19.40 -17.64
N GLN A 109 12.36 18.76 -17.40
CA GLN A 109 13.22 19.04 -16.25
C GLN A 109 13.80 20.45 -16.31
N ARG A 110 14.10 20.94 -17.52
CA ARG A 110 14.61 22.30 -17.75
C ARG A 110 13.51 23.37 -17.67
N ASP A 111 12.30 23.08 -18.12
CA ASP A 111 11.21 24.04 -18.22
C ASP A 111 9.84 23.36 -17.99
N ARG A 112 9.27 23.50 -16.79
CA ARG A 112 8.07 22.77 -16.34
C ARG A 112 6.76 23.46 -16.74
N THR A 113 6.57 23.70 -18.03
CA THR A 113 5.37 24.32 -18.58
C THR A 113 4.31 23.28 -18.96
N PRO A 114 3.00 23.61 -18.92
CA PRO A 114 1.95 22.71 -19.42
C PRO A 114 2.25 22.16 -20.82
N GLU A 115 2.85 22.97 -21.71
CA GLU A 115 3.28 22.57 -23.04
C GLU A 115 4.36 21.46 -23.00
N ASN A 116 5.32 21.54 -22.08
CA ASN A 116 6.34 20.52 -21.92
C ASN A 116 5.82 19.27 -21.18
N ALA A 117 4.81 19.41 -20.30
CA ALA A 117 4.10 18.27 -19.73
C ALA A 117 3.37 17.47 -20.83
N ILE A 118 2.74 18.17 -21.78
CA ILE A 118 2.10 17.55 -22.95
C ILE A 118 3.15 16.84 -23.80
N ARG A 119 4.30 17.48 -24.10
CA ARG A 119 5.39 16.83 -24.85
C ARG A 119 5.92 15.58 -24.16
N LEU A 120 6.05 15.61 -22.83
CA LEU A 120 6.46 14.44 -22.05
C LEU A 120 5.43 13.32 -22.12
N HIS A 121 4.14 13.66 -22.02
CA HIS A 121 3.06 12.71 -22.19
C HIS A 121 3.05 12.08 -23.60
N GLU A 122 3.16 12.89 -24.65
CA GLU A 122 3.23 12.46 -26.05
C GLU A 122 4.45 11.56 -26.30
N ALA A 123 5.59 11.85 -25.68
CA ALA A 123 6.80 11.04 -25.82
C ALA A 123 6.74 9.72 -25.04
N ALA A 124 5.99 9.68 -23.94
CA ALA A 124 5.79 8.48 -23.14
C ALA A 124 4.76 7.51 -23.76
N GLU A 125 3.93 7.99 -24.69
CA GLU A 125 2.94 7.16 -25.36
C GLU A 125 3.64 6.13 -26.28
N PRO A 126 3.40 4.82 -26.10
CA PRO A 126 4.09 3.81 -26.87
C PRO A 126 3.55 3.74 -28.30
N LYS A 127 4.44 3.58 -29.29
CA LYS A 127 4.08 3.50 -30.72
C LYS A 127 3.03 2.42 -31.02
N ARG A 128 3.02 1.34 -30.23
CA ARG A 128 2.02 0.26 -30.35
C ARG A 128 0.59 0.72 -30.08
N GLN A 129 0.34 1.70 -29.21
CA GLN A 129 -1.02 2.20 -29.00
C GLN A 129 -1.58 2.83 -30.28
N GLU A 130 -0.77 3.66 -30.95
CA GLU A 130 -1.13 4.26 -32.23
C GLU A 130 -1.28 3.22 -33.34
N LEU A 131 -0.37 2.24 -33.41
CA LEU A 131 -0.46 1.13 -34.35
C LEU A 131 -1.79 0.37 -34.18
N ILE A 132 -2.15 0.03 -32.94
CA ILE A 132 -3.38 -0.69 -32.62
C ILE A 132 -4.62 0.15 -32.97
N ARG A 133 -4.60 1.47 -32.75
CA ARG A 133 -5.68 2.39 -33.18
C ARG A 133 -5.86 2.37 -34.70
N ARG A 134 -4.77 2.45 -35.46
CA ARG A 134 -4.79 2.39 -36.94
C ARG A 134 -5.26 1.03 -37.46
N LEU A 135 -4.80 -0.06 -36.85
CA LEU A 135 -5.30 -1.40 -37.15
C LEU A 135 -6.82 -1.47 -36.97
N ASN A 136 -7.35 -0.90 -35.88
CA ASN A 136 -8.78 -0.90 -35.59
C ASN A 136 -9.62 -0.03 -36.55
N MET A 137 -9.02 0.71 -37.48
CA MET A 137 -9.77 1.39 -38.56
C MET A 137 -10.23 0.41 -39.65
N ALA A 138 -9.56 -0.74 -39.80
CA ALA A 138 -9.90 -1.71 -40.82
C ALA A 138 -11.21 -2.48 -40.51
N PRO A 139 -11.95 -2.91 -41.56
CA PRO A 139 -13.09 -3.82 -41.40
C PRO A 139 -12.71 -5.11 -40.67
N GLY A 140 -13.53 -5.52 -39.69
CA GLY A 140 -13.29 -6.74 -38.90
C GLY A 140 -12.10 -6.69 -37.94
N ALA A 141 -11.37 -5.57 -37.86
CA ALA A 141 -10.18 -5.45 -37.01
C ALA A 141 -10.47 -5.62 -35.52
N THR A 142 -11.61 -5.08 -35.05
CA THR A 142 -11.98 -5.13 -33.64
C THR A 142 -11.97 -6.56 -33.09
N GLY A 143 -12.53 -7.52 -33.82
CA GLY A 143 -12.54 -8.94 -33.40
C GLY A 143 -11.13 -9.53 -33.37
N THR A 144 -10.34 -9.25 -34.41
CA THR A 144 -8.95 -9.72 -34.48
C THR A 144 -8.07 -9.12 -33.37
N ILE A 145 -8.32 -7.89 -32.93
CA ILE A 145 -7.61 -7.29 -31.79
C ILE A 145 -8.02 -7.95 -30.46
N LEU A 146 -9.30 -8.35 -30.29
CA LEU A 146 -9.70 -9.17 -29.16
C LEU A 146 -9.01 -10.54 -29.17
N ASP A 147 -8.82 -11.14 -30.34
CA ASP A 147 -8.05 -12.38 -30.51
C ASP A 147 -6.57 -12.16 -30.16
N MET A 148 -5.97 -11.04 -30.58
CA MET A 148 -4.60 -10.65 -30.20
C MET A 148 -4.44 -10.53 -28.68
N ARG A 149 -5.40 -9.89 -28.01
CA ARG A 149 -5.38 -9.80 -26.54
C ARG A 149 -5.60 -11.18 -25.89
N THR A 150 -6.43 -12.03 -26.46
CA THR A 150 -6.64 -13.40 -25.99
C THR A 150 -5.34 -14.21 -26.04
N GLU A 151 -4.59 -14.14 -27.15
CA GLU A 151 -3.27 -14.77 -27.26
C GLU A 151 -2.26 -14.14 -26.29
N THR A 152 -2.31 -12.81 -26.09
CA THR A 152 -1.46 -12.13 -25.10
C THR A 152 -1.69 -12.68 -23.70
N LEU A 153 -2.95 -12.75 -23.25
CA LEU A 153 -3.35 -13.24 -21.93
C LEU A 153 -2.94 -14.71 -21.70
N SER A 154 -2.96 -15.55 -22.74
CA SER A 154 -2.58 -16.97 -22.63
C SER A 154 -1.08 -17.18 -22.44
N ARG A 155 -0.24 -16.22 -22.85
CA ARG A 155 1.23 -16.33 -22.84
C ARG A 155 1.93 -15.52 -21.75
N MET A 156 1.22 -14.61 -21.09
CA MET A 156 1.78 -13.74 -20.05
C MET A 156 2.38 -14.47 -18.83
N GLY A 157 1.99 -15.73 -18.58
CA GLY A 157 2.60 -16.56 -17.55
C GLY A 157 4.07 -16.91 -17.86
N GLU A 158 4.39 -17.08 -19.14
CA GLU A 158 5.70 -17.48 -19.64
C GLU A 158 6.54 -16.26 -20.07
N HIS A 159 5.89 -15.20 -20.60
CA HIS A 159 6.54 -14.01 -21.14
C HIS A 159 6.09 -12.73 -20.42
N LYS A 160 6.88 -12.27 -19.45
CA LYS A 160 6.52 -11.14 -18.59
C LYS A 160 6.46 -9.80 -19.34
N GLU A 161 7.21 -9.61 -20.42
CA GLU A 161 7.16 -8.37 -21.21
C GLU A 161 5.80 -8.11 -21.85
N LEU A 162 5.00 -9.16 -22.09
CA LEU A 162 3.64 -9.04 -22.65
C LEU A 162 2.67 -8.31 -21.72
N LYS A 163 3.03 -8.10 -20.45
CA LYS A 163 2.25 -7.26 -19.52
C LYS A 163 2.07 -5.83 -20.03
N ALA A 164 3.10 -5.25 -20.65
CA ALA A 164 3.00 -3.90 -21.22
C ALA A 164 2.03 -3.86 -22.42
N VAL A 165 2.02 -4.92 -23.22
CA VAL A 165 1.11 -5.07 -24.37
C VAL A 165 -0.33 -5.25 -23.91
N ASP A 166 -0.58 -6.11 -22.90
CA ASP A 166 -1.92 -6.27 -22.31
C ASP A 166 -2.44 -4.98 -21.67
N ALA A 167 -1.59 -4.24 -20.95
CA ALA A 167 -1.98 -2.98 -20.34
C ALA A 167 -2.50 -1.97 -21.39
N ASP A 168 -1.82 -1.85 -22.52
CA ASP A 168 -2.23 -0.94 -23.60
C ASP A 168 -3.45 -1.45 -24.38
N LEU A 169 -3.51 -2.75 -24.66
CA LEU A 169 -4.69 -3.35 -25.28
C LEU A 169 -5.92 -3.18 -24.37
N LEU A 170 -5.79 -3.43 -23.06
CA LEU A 170 -6.86 -3.24 -22.09
C LEU A 170 -7.30 -1.77 -22.04
N HIS A 171 -6.36 -0.82 -22.04
CA HIS A 171 -6.67 0.60 -22.06
C HIS A 171 -7.51 0.98 -23.30
N LEU A 172 -7.04 0.60 -24.49
CA LEU A 172 -7.72 0.91 -25.75
C LEU A 172 -9.08 0.22 -25.88
N ILE A 173 -9.13 -1.09 -25.61
CA ILE A 173 -10.38 -1.88 -25.67
C ILE A 173 -11.41 -1.32 -24.68
N SER A 174 -11.00 -0.92 -23.48
CA SER A 174 -11.91 -0.33 -22.49
C SER A 174 -12.56 0.96 -22.98
N SER A 175 -11.88 1.73 -23.84
CA SER A 175 -12.47 2.92 -24.48
C SER A 175 -13.45 2.57 -25.61
N TRP A 176 -13.24 1.45 -26.31
CA TRP A 176 -14.05 1.04 -27.45
C TRP A 176 -15.32 0.28 -27.04
N PHE A 177 -15.31 -0.41 -25.91
CA PHE A 177 -16.42 -1.26 -25.44
C PHE A 177 -17.21 -0.62 -24.28
N ASN A 178 -17.60 0.64 -24.45
CA ASN A 178 -18.47 1.33 -23.50
C ASN A 178 -19.94 0.86 -23.62
N ARG A 179 -20.66 0.75 -22.49
CA ARG A 179 -22.10 0.44 -22.40
C ARG A 179 -22.94 1.17 -23.44
N GLY A 180 -22.67 2.45 -23.69
CA GLY A 180 -23.47 3.29 -24.58
C GLY A 180 -23.57 2.76 -26.02
N PHE A 181 -22.70 1.83 -26.41
CA PHE A 181 -22.70 1.22 -27.74
C PHE A 181 -23.31 -0.17 -27.78
N LEU A 182 -23.55 -0.82 -26.64
CA LEU A 182 -24.05 -2.20 -26.62
C LEU A 182 -25.53 -2.27 -27.00
N VAL A 183 -25.85 -3.19 -27.91
CA VAL A 183 -27.22 -3.47 -28.35
C VAL A 183 -27.67 -4.79 -27.73
N MET A 184 -28.70 -4.74 -26.88
CA MET A 184 -29.34 -5.94 -26.33
C MET A 184 -30.32 -6.54 -27.35
N ARG A 185 -30.32 -7.86 -27.50
CA ARG A 185 -31.28 -8.62 -28.32
C ARG A 185 -31.76 -9.85 -27.56
N PRO A 186 -33.04 -10.24 -27.68
CA PRO A 186 -33.50 -11.54 -27.17
C PRO A 186 -32.87 -12.67 -28.00
N ILE A 187 -32.57 -13.78 -27.33
CA ILE A 187 -32.10 -15.04 -27.93
C ILE A 187 -33.13 -16.11 -27.57
N ASP A 188 -33.64 -16.79 -28.58
CA ASP A 188 -34.63 -17.85 -28.45
C ASP A 188 -34.31 -19.00 -29.41
N TRP A 189 -35.13 -20.05 -29.39
CA TRP A 189 -34.91 -21.22 -30.26
C TRP A 189 -35.08 -20.92 -31.76
N SER A 190 -35.66 -19.78 -32.14
CA SER A 190 -35.77 -19.33 -33.53
C SER A 190 -34.53 -18.57 -34.04
N THR A 191 -33.60 -18.26 -33.13
CA THR A 191 -32.33 -17.59 -33.45
C THR A 191 -31.46 -18.45 -34.37
N SER A 192 -30.62 -17.83 -35.20
CA SER A 192 -29.78 -18.55 -36.16
C SER A 192 -28.87 -19.59 -35.49
N ALA A 193 -28.72 -20.75 -36.13
CA ALA A 193 -27.91 -21.84 -35.62
C ALA A 193 -26.46 -21.42 -35.32
N SER A 194 -25.86 -20.56 -36.16
CA SER A 194 -24.51 -20.05 -35.97
C SER A 194 -24.34 -19.23 -34.69
N LEU A 195 -25.37 -18.51 -34.26
CA LEU A 195 -25.35 -17.74 -33.01
C LEU A 195 -25.64 -18.65 -31.80
N LEU A 196 -26.54 -19.62 -31.95
CA LEU A 196 -26.80 -20.63 -30.93
C LEU A 196 -25.58 -21.51 -30.63
N GLU A 197 -24.80 -21.89 -31.64
CA GLU A 197 -23.51 -22.58 -31.46
C GLU A 197 -22.51 -21.74 -30.64
N LYS A 198 -22.53 -20.42 -30.79
CA LYS A 198 -21.71 -19.52 -29.98
C LYS A 198 -22.18 -19.49 -28.53
N VAL A 199 -23.49 -19.51 -28.28
CA VAL A 199 -24.02 -19.61 -26.90
C VAL A 199 -23.51 -20.89 -26.22
N ILE A 200 -23.58 -22.04 -26.91
CA ILE A 200 -23.01 -23.31 -26.40
C ILE A 200 -21.51 -23.16 -26.09
N ARG A 201 -20.76 -22.57 -27.02
CA ARG A 201 -19.30 -22.43 -26.91
C ARG A 201 -18.89 -21.49 -25.78
N TYR A 202 -19.63 -20.41 -25.56
CA TYR A 202 -19.27 -19.33 -24.66
C TYR A 202 -19.87 -19.45 -23.28
N GLU A 203 -20.78 -20.39 -23.05
CA GLU A 203 -21.35 -20.63 -21.74
C GLU A 203 -20.28 -21.01 -20.73
N ALA A 204 -19.98 -20.05 -19.86
CA ALA A 204 -18.85 -20.10 -18.95
C ALA A 204 -19.26 -20.43 -17.51
N VAL A 205 -20.54 -20.35 -17.15
CA VAL A 205 -21.08 -20.61 -15.82
C VAL A 205 -21.54 -22.07 -15.71
N HIS A 206 -22.51 -22.47 -16.53
CA HIS A 206 -23.16 -23.78 -16.54
C HIS A 206 -23.12 -24.41 -17.93
N ALA A 207 -22.04 -25.15 -18.21
CA ALA A 207 -21.76 -25.72 -19.54
C ALA A 207 -22.99 -26.34 -20.20
N ILE A 208 -23.18 -26.03 -21.48
CA ILE A 208 -24.26 -26.59 -22.30
C ILE A 208 -23.75 -27.87 -22.96
N ALA A 209 -24.33 -29.00 -22.59
CA ALA A 209 -23.79 -30.31 -22.98
C ALA A 209 -23.97 -30.60 -24.48
N ASN A 210 -25.12 -30.23 -25.04
CA ASN A 210 -25.53 -30.50 -26.41
C ASN A 210 -26.72 -29.62 -26.83
N TRP A 211 -27.21 -29.82 -28.06
CA TRP A 211 -28.35 -29.07 -28.59
C TRP A 211 -29.67 -29.30 -27.84
N ASP A 212 -29.88 -30.49 -27.26
CA ASP A 212 -31.09 -30.77 -26.48
C ASP A 212 -31.07 -30.00 -25.15
N ASP A 213 -29.92 -29.91 -24.49
CA ASP A 213 -29.71 -29.05 -23.32
C ASP A 213 -29.98 -27.57 -23.66
N LEU A 214 -29.39 -27.06 -24.76
CA LEU A 214 -29.66 -25.69 -25.22
C LEU A 214 -31.17 -25.46 -25.45
N ARG A 215 -31.84 -26.43 -26.11
CA ARG A 215 -33.27 -26.33 -26.38
C ARG A 215 -34.09 -26.23 -25.10
N ARG A 216 -33.76 -27.00 -24.06
CA ARG A 216 -34.43 -26.92 -22.75
C ARG A 216 -34.22 -25.59 -22.05
N ARG A 217 -33.15 -24.87 -22.37
CA ARG A 217 -32.85 -23.54 -21.80
C ARG A 217 -33.48 -22.38 -22.57
N LEU A 218 -33.88 -22.58 -23.83
CA LEU A 218 -34.40 -21.51 -24.70
C LEU A 218 -35.85 -21.69 -25.18
N ALA A 219 -36.33 -22.92 -25.33
CA ALA A 219 -37.64 -23.20 -25.89
C ALA A 219 -38.82 -23.09 -24.91
N PRO A 220 -38.69 -23.51 -23.63
CA PRO A 220 -39.79 -23.39 -22.67
C PRO A 220 -40.21 -21.94 -22.42
N VAL A 221 -41.51 -21.72 -22.19
CA VAL A 221 -42.09 -20.38 -22.04
C VAL A 221 -41.60 -19.64 -20.79
N ASP A 222 -41.13 -20.39 -19.79
CA ASP A 222 -40.56 -19.89 -18.53
C ASP A 222 -39.07 -19.53 -18.63
N ARG A 223 -38.50 -19.54 -19.85
CA ARG A 223 -37.09 -19.20 -20.10
C ARG A 223 -36.94 -17.95 -20.94
N ARG A 224 -35.94 -17.14 -20.61
CA ARG A 224 -35.50 -15.99 -21.41
C ARG A 224 -33.99 -16.01 -21.54
N CYS A 225 -33.49 -15.57 -22.70
CA CYS A 225 -32.07 -15.32 -22.89
C CYS A 225 -31.91 -13.99 -23.62
N PHE A 226 -30.95 -13.18 -23.19
CA PHE A 226 -30.63 -11.90 -23.82
C PHE A 226 -29.14 -11.85 -24.11
N ALA A 227 -28.76 -11.39 -25.29
CA ALA A 227 -27.36 -11.19 -25.67
C ALA A 227 -27.09 -9.72 -26.00
N PHE A 228 -25.92 -9.24 -25.60
CA PHE A 228 -25.41 -7.90 -25.87
C PHE A 228 -24.36 -7.96 -26.97
N PHE A 229 -24.52 -7.11 -27.99
CA PHE A 229 -23.65 -7.04 -29.15
C PHE A 229 -23.00 -5.67 -29.24
N HIS A 230 -21.77 -5.63 -29.74
CA HIS A 230 -21.17 -4.37 -30.17
C HIS A 230 -21.51 -4.13 -31.64
N PRO A 231 -21.78 -2.87 -32.07
CA PRO A 231 -22.15 -2.59 -33.46
C PRO A 231 -21.08 -3.01 -34.47
N ARG A 232 -19.80 -2.99 -34.07
CA ARG A 232 -18.69 -3.48 -34.91
C ARG A 232 -18.49 -5.01 -34.87
N LEU A 233 -19.26 -5.71 -34.05
CA LEU A 233 -19.26 -7.16 -33.89
C LEU A 233 -20.72 -7.68 -33.85
N PRO A 234 -21.52 -7.45 -34.90
CA PRO A 234 -22.97 -7.65 -34.86
C PRO A 234 -23.40 -9.11 -34.71
N ASP A 235 -22.52 -10.05 -35.08
CA ASP A 235 -22.73 -11.50 -35.01
C ASP A 235 -21.97 -12.15 -33.85
N GLU A 236 -21.26 -11.36 -33.05
CA GLU A 236 -20.47 -11.83 -31.92
C GLU A 236 -21.14 -11.41 -30.61
N PRO A 237 -21.79 -12.34 -29.88
CA PRO A 237 -22.33 -12.01 -28.58
C PRO A 237 -21.16 -11.68 -27.65
N LEU A 238 -21.23 -10.57 -26.92
CA LEU A 238 -20.21 -10.17 -25.95
C LEU A 238 -20.54 -10.69 -24.56
N ILE A 239 -21.81 -10.54 -24.21
CA ILE A 239 -22.39 -11.06 -22.98
C ILE A 239 -23.72 -11.69 -23.36
N PHE A 240 -24.05 -12.83 -22.77
CA PHE A 240 -25.44 -13.26 -22.71
C PHE A 240 -25.87 -13.57 -21.28
N VAL A 241 -27.17 -13.48 -21.07
CA VAL A 241 -27.83 -13.57 -19.77
C VAL A 241 -28.99 -14.55 -19.92
N GLU A 242 -28.87 -15.71 -19.27
CA GLU A 242 -29.95 -16.70 -19.19
C GLU A 242 -30.79 -16.46 -17.93
N VAL A 243 -32.11 -16.47 -18.11
CA VAL A 243 -33.09 -16.16 -17.07
C VAL A 243 -34.16 -17.24 -17.01
N ALA A 244 -34.46 -17.69 -15.79
CA ALA A 244 -35.60 -18.55 -15.49
C ALA A 244 -36.67 -17.75 -14.72
N LEU A 245 -37.93 -17.91 -15.12
CA LEU A 245 -39.07 -17.31 -14.44
C LEU A 245 -39.63 -18.31 -13.44
N MET A 246 -39.63 -17.95 -12.16
CA MET A 246 -40.01 -18.83 -11.04
C MET A 246 -40.93 -18.08 -10.06
N ASP A 247 -41.65 -18.79 -9.21
CA ASP A 247 -42.44 -18.21 -8.11
C ASP A 247 -41.64 -18.01 -6.81
N HIS A 248 -40.37 -18.45 -6.78
CA HIS A 248 -39.43 -18.30 -5.67
C HIS A 248 -37.97 -18.17 -6.16
N ALA A 249 -37.05 -17.86 -5.23
CA ALA A 249 -35.62 -17.85 -5.48
C ALA A 249 -35.01 -19.25 -5.22
N PRO A 250 -34.40 -19.91 -6.21
CA PRO A 250 -33.88 -21.26 -6.07
C PRO A 250 -32.64 -21.30 -5.17
N ALA A 251 -32.43 -22.44 -4.51
CA ALA A 251 -31.24 -22.69 -3.70
C ALA A 251 -30.19 -23.50 -4.47
N ALA A 252 -30.61 -24.34 -5.42
CA ALA A 252 -29.71 -25.16 -6.23
C ALA A 252 -29.95 -25.00 -7.73
N ILE A 253 -28.88 -25.13 -8.52
CA ILE A 253 -28.94 -25.02 -9.98
C ILE A 253 -29.74 -26.16 -10.60
N ALA A 254 -29.82 -27.32 -9.93
CA ALA A 254 -30.63 -28.44 -10.37
C ALA A 254 -32.12 -28.09 -10.46
N GLU A 255 -32.65 -27.24 -9.57
CA GLU A 255 -34.04 -26.73 -9.66
C GLU A 255 -34.29 -25.97 -10.96
N VAL A 256 -33.23 -25.39 -11.54
CA VAL A 256 -33.25 -24.56 -12.74
C VAL A 256 -32.93 -25.36 -13.99
N LEU A 257 -32.01 -26.34 -13.93
CA LEU A 257 -31.41 -26.98 -15.11
C LEU A 257 -31.61 -28.49 -15.20
N ALA A 258 -32.20 -29.16 -14.20
CA ALA A 258 -32.45 -30.60 -14.27
C ALA A 258 -33.34 -30.95 -15.48
N GLU A 259 -33.08 -32.12 -16.09
CA GLU A 259 -33.83 -32.56 -17.28
C GLU A 259 -35.31 -32.80 -17.00
N ASP A 260 -35.63 -33.22 -15.78
CA ASP A 260 -36.96 -33.54 -15.28
C ASP A 260 -37.60 -32.41 -14.45
N ARG A 261 -37.05 -31.19 -14.50
CA ARG A 261 -37.63 -30.03 -13.82
C ARG A 261 -39.08 -29.79 -14.27
N ALA A 262 -39.93 -29.31 -13.37
CA ALA A 262 -41.24 -28.80 -13.75
C ALA A 262 -41.10 -27.43 -14.45
N GLU A 263 -41.87 -27.20 -15.51
CA GLU A 263 -42.04 -25.86 -16.08
C GLU A 263 -42.89 -24.99 -15.15
N THR A 264 -42.47 -23.74 -14.95
CA THR A 264 -43.23 -22.78 -14.14
C THR A 264 -44.36 -22.19 -14.96
N ASP A 265 -45.56 -22.14 -14.38
CA ASP A 265 -46.66 -21.33 -14.90
C ASP A 265 -46.28 -19.84 -14.80
N VAL A 266 -45.93 -19.24 -15.94
CA VAL A 266 -45.43 -17.86 -16.03
C VAL A 266 -46.41 -16.83 -15.45
N SER A 267 -47.72 -17.15 -15.40
CA SER A 267 -48.72 -16.27 -14.77
C SER A 267 -48.55 -16.16 -13.24
N LYS A 268 -47.86 -17.12 -12.63
CA LYS A 268 -47.54 -17.18 -11.20
C LYS A 268 -46.11 -16.77 -10.88
N ALA A 269 -45.28 -16.53 -11.90
CA ALA A 269 -43.90 -16.15 -11.70
C ALA A 269 -43.80 -14.78 -11.02
N THR A 270 -43.06 -14.71 -9.92
CA THR A 270 -42.79 -13.46 -9.19
C THR A 270 -41.30 -13.12 -9.14
N THR A 271 -40.44 -14.08 -9.50
CA THR A 271 -38.98 -14.01 -9.43
C THR A 271 -38.36 -14.29 -10.79
N ALA A 272 -37.50 -13.38 -11.25
CA ALA A 272 -36.58 -13.63 -12.37
C ALA A 272 -35.22 -14.06 -11.82
N VAL A 273 -34.79 -15.26 -12.19
CA VAL A 273 -33.53 -15.87 -11.75
C VAL A 273 -32.50 -15.76 -12.86
N PHE A 274 -31.51 -14.89 -12.69
CA PHE A 274 -30.35 -14.77 -13.56
C PHE A 274 -29.34 -15.87 -13.19
N TYR A 275 -29.48 -17.04 -13.80
CA TYR A 275 -28.69 -18.21 -13.44
C TYR A 275 -27.41 -18.37 -14.28
N SER A 276 -27.32 -17.71 -15.43
CA SER A 276 -26.06 -17.59 -16.18
C SER A 276 -25.87 -16.18 -16.73
N ILE A 277 -24.68 -15.64 -16.50
CA ILE A 277 -24.19 -14.40 -17.11
C ILE A 277 -22.79 -14.68 -17.62
N SER A 278 -22.68 -14.91 -18.93
CA SER A 278 -21.44 -15.37 -19.56
C SER A 278 -20.81 -14.23 -20.35
N ASN A 279 -19.54 -13.92 -20.05
CA ASN A 279 -18.70 -13.10 -20.93
C ASN A 279 -18.10 -14.01 -22.01
N CYS A 280 -18.42 -13.70 -23.25
CA CYS A 280 -18.11 -14.54 -24.40
C CYS A 280 -16.68 -14.39 -24.90
N GLN A 281 -16.02 -13.27 -24.60
CA GLN A 281 -14.75 -12.91 -25.23
C GLN A 281 -13.64 -12.82 -24.19
N VAL A 282 -12.67 -13.74 -24.23
CA VAL A 282 -11.51 -13.75 -23.33
C VAL A 282 -10.73 -12.43 -23.44
N GLY A 283 -10.61 -11.88 -24.65
CA GLY A 283 -10.00 -10.58 -24.91
C GLY A 283 -10.72 -9.40 -24.25
N LEU A 284 -11.94 -9.56 -23.73
CA LEU A 284 -12.67 -8.55 -22.95
C LEU A 284 -12.51 -8.74 -21.44
N ARG A 285 -11.69 -9.69 -20.98
CA ARG A 285 -11.44 -9.91 -19.55
C ARG A 285 -10.90 -8.62 -18.90
N GLY A 286 -11.57 -8.17 -17.83
CA GLY A 286 -11.20 -6.94 -17.11
C GLY A 286 -11.76 -5.65 -17.71
N VAL A 287 -12.47 -5.70 -18.84
CA VAL A 287 -13.20 -4.56 -19.42
C VAL A 287 -14.54 -4.41 -18.70
N SER A 288 -14.85 -3.20 -18.24
CA SER A 288 -16.16 -2.89 -17.66
C SER A 288 -17.13 -2.47 -18.75
N PHE A 289 -18.28 -3.14 -18.82
CA PHE A 289 -19.40 -2.75 -19.69
C PHE A 289 -20.42 -1.85 -18.97
N GLY A 290 -20.02 -1.22 -17.86
CA GLY A 290 -20.87 -0.38 -17.01
C GLY A 290 -21.71 -1.16 -16.00
N ASN A 291 -22.14 -0.46 -14.94
CA ASN A 291 -22.70 -1.07 -13.73
C ASN A 291 -24.24 -1.25 -13.73
N PHE A 292 -24.88 -1.13 -14.89
CA PHE A 292 -26.33 -1.31 -15.02
C PHE A 292 -26.72 -2.08 -16.29
N LEU A 293 -25.86 -2.97 -16.78
CA LEU A 293 -26.18 -3.82 -17.93
C LEU A 293 -27.41 -4.69 -17.64
N LEU A 294 -27.48 -5.28 -16.44
CA LEU A 294 -28.63 -6.08 -16.01
C LEU A 294 -29.92 -5.26 -15.84
N LYS A 295 -29.83 -3.95 -15.60
CA LYS A 295 -31.01 -3.09 -15.50
C LYS A 295 -31.81 -3.09 -16.81
N GLN A 296 -31.15 -3.16 -17.97
CA GLN A 296 -31.84 -3.26 -19.27
C GLN A 296 -32.62 -4.58 -19.39
N VAL A 297 -32.03 -5.68 -18.92
CA VAL A 297 -32.71 -6.99 -18.90
C VAL A 297 -33.91 -6.95 -17.95
N VAL A 298 -33.73 -6.37 -16.76
CA VAL A 298 -34.82 -6.18 -15.78
C VAL A 298 -35.96 -5.35 -16.35
N GLU A 299 -35.66 -4.21 -16.98
CA GLU A 299 -36.69 -3.32 -17.57
C GLU A 299 -37.47 -4.01 -18.69
N GLU A 300 -36.80 -4.82 -19.52
CA GLU A 300 -37.47 -5.61 -20.56
C GLU A 300 -38.35 -6.71 -19.94
N LEU A 301 -37.83 -7.43 -18.95
CA LEU A 301 -38.59 -8.46 -18.23
C LEU A 301 -39.80 -7.87 -17.49
N GLN A 302 -39.69 -6.70 -16.86
CA GLN A 302 -40.82 -6.03 -16.19
C GLN A 302 -41.87 -5.56 -17.18
N ARG A 303 -41.47 -5.16 -18.39
CA ARG A 303 -42.40 -4.79 -19.45
C ARG A 303 -43.19 -5.99 -19.95
N GLU A 304 -42.53 -7.13 -20.13
CA GLU A 304 -43.16 -8.38 -20.57
C GLU A 304 -43.98 -9.04 -19.43
N TYR A 305 -43.48 -8.96 -18.19
CA TYR A 305 -44.03 -9.62 -17.00
C TYR A 305 -44.16 -8.67 -15.81
N PRO A 306 -45.25 -7.88 -15.74
CA PRO A 306 -45.44 -6.89 -14.68
C PRO A 306 -45.56 -7.47 -13.25
N ALA A 307 -45.84 -8.77 -13.11
CA ALA A 307 -45.93 -9.45 -11.82
C ALA A 307 -44.56 -9.74 -11.17
N LEU A 308 -43.46 -9.62 -11.93
CA LEU A 308 -42.10 -9.81 -11.42
C LEU A 308 -41.73 -8.67 -10.47
N ARG A 309 -41.41 -9.05 -9.24
CA ARG A 309 -41.00 -8.14 -8.17
C ARG A 309 -39.60 -8.44 -7.65
N ASP A 310 -39.14 -9.67 -7.84
CA ASP A 310 -37.86 -10.17 -7.33
C ASP A 310 -36.90 -10.47 -8.48
N PHE A 311 -35.70 -9.90 -8.40
CA PHE A 311 -34.63 -10.06 -9.38
C PHE A 311 -33.41 -10.61 -8.66
N VAL A 312 -33.14 -11.90 -8.85
CA VAL A 312 -32.11 -12.61 -8.08
C VAL A 312 -31.18 -13.35 -9.02
N THR A 313 -29.92 -13.44 -8.64
CA THR A 313 -28.96 -14.30 -9.32
C THR A 313 -28.84 -15.61 -8.58
N LEU A 314 -28.38 -16.66 -9.25
CA LEU A 314 -27.84 -17.85 -8.60
C LEU A 314 -26.44 -18.04 -9.13
N SER A 315 -25.45 -17.51 -8.41
CA SER A 315 -24.10 -17.32 -8.91
C SER A 315 -23.10 -18.29 -8.26
N PRO A 316 -22.09 -18.78 -9.00
CA PRO A 316 -21.00 -19.55 -8.42
C PRO A 316 -20.09 -18.68 -7.55
N VAL A 317 -19.27 -19.32 -6.70
CA VAL A 317 -18.28 -18.66 -5.83
C VAL A 317 -16.85 -19.02 -6.27
N PRO A 318 -16.38 -18.54 -7.43
CA PRO A 318 -15.10 -18.96 -7.99
C PRO A 318 -13.91 -18.60 -7.11
N GLY A 319 -12.96 -19.52 -6.99
CA GLY A 319 -11.73 -19.31 -6.22
C GLY A 319 -11.88 -19.57 -4.71
N PHE A 320 -13.11 -19.81 -4.22
CA PHE A 320 -13.33 -20.13 -2.80
C PHE A 320 -12.56 -21.37 -2.36
N ALA A 321 -12.63 -22.49 -3.10
CA ALA A 321 -11.88 -23.70 -2.74
C ALA A 321 -10.37 -23.46 -2.73
N ALA A 322 -9.87 -22.57 -3.59
CA ALA A 322 -8.46 -22.20 -3.58
C ALA A 322 -8.08 -21.37 -2.34
N TRP A 323 -8.89 -20.36 -2.03
CA TRP A 323 -8.73 -19.54 -0.82
C TRP A 323 -8.87 -20.36 0.47
N LEU A 324 -9.79 -21.34 0.49
CA LEU A 324 -10.07 -22.20 1.63
C LEU A 324 -8.87 -23.11 1.98
N ARG A 325 -8.09 -23.56 0.98
CA ARG A 325 -6.86 -24.35 1.20
C ARG A 325 -5.87 -23.65 2.13
N ASP A 326 -5.88 -22.33 2.10
CA ASP A 326 -5.02 -21.46 2.88
C ASP A 326 -5.68 -21.02 4.19
N GLN A 327 -6.77 -21.66 4.68
CA GLN A 327 -7.44 -21.31 5.95
C GLN A 327 -7.26 -22.37 7.03
N GLU A 328 -7.04 -21.94 8.28
CA GLU A 328 -6.95 -22.81 9.47
C GLU A 328 -8.23 -23.61 9.70
N ALA A 329 -9.36 -23.11 9.19
CA ALA A 329 -10.66 -23.76 9.34
C ALA A 329 -10.72 -25.19 8.77
N LEU A 330 -9.81 -25.55 7.85
CA LEU A 330 -9.68 -26.92 7.36
C LEU A 330 -9.20 -27.92 8.42
N ASP A 331 -8.54 -27.44 9.47
CA ASP A 331 -8.03 -28.26 10.58
C ASP A 331 -9.06 -28.41 11.72
N THR A 332 -10.20 -27.72 11.64
CA THR A 332 -11.26 -27.79 12.64
C THR A 332 -12.03 -29.12 12.54
N PRO A 333 -12.15 -29.91 13.63
CA PRO A 333 -13.01 -31.09 13.68
C PRO A 333 -14.49 -30.73 13.47
N LEU A 334 -15.22 -31.55 12.70
CA LEU A 334 -16.68 -31.49 12.66
C LEU A 334 -17.27 -32.10 13.94
N GLU A 335 -18.49 -31.67 14.33
CA GLU A 335 -19.12 -32.00 15.63
C GLU A 335 -19.10 -33.50 16.01
N THR A 336 -19.06 -34.41 15.02
CA THR A 336 -18.93 -35.87 15.22
C THR A 336 -18.10 -36.55 14.12
N GLY A 337 -16.94 -36.00 13.72
CA GLY A 337 -16.19 -36.55 12.59
C GLY A 337 -14.74 -36.09 12.40
N PRO A 338 -14.14 -36.37 11.22
CA PRO A 338 -12.81 -35.90 10.87
C PRO A 338 -12.80 -34.36 10.72
N THR A 339 -11.63 -33.78 10.47
CA THR A 339 -11.52 -32.34 10.18
C THR A 339 -12.29 -31.97 8.91
N LEU A 340 -12.70 -30.71 8.80
CA LEU A 340 -13.39 -30.20 7.61
C LEU A 340 -12.60 -30.52 6.33
N GLY A 341 -11.27 -30.34 6.34
CA GLY A 341 -10.42 -30.66 5.19
C GLY A 341 -10.43 -32.14 4.81
N ALA A 342 -10.26 -33.03 5.79
CA ALA A 342 -10.29 -34.47 5.55
C ALA A 342 -11.67 -34.96 5.07
N MET A 343 -12.75 -34.28 5.45
CA MET A 343 -14.08 -34.57 4.92
C MET A 343 -14.21 -34.12 3.46
N LEU A 344 -13.78 -32.89 3.13
CA LEU A 344 -13.89 -32.33 1.78
C LEU A 344 -13.03 -33.05 0.72
N GLU A 345 -12.00 -33.79 1.15
CA GLU A 345 -11.19 -34.66 0.28
C GLU A 345 -11.92 -35.92 -0.19
N ARG A 346 -13.01 -36.33 0.49
CA ARG A 346 -13.78 -37.51 0.09
C ARG A 346 -14.63 -37.19 -1.14
N PRO A 347 -14.53 -37.94 -2.25
CA PRO A 347 -15.25 -37.61 -3.49
C PRO A 347 -16.77 -37.52 -3.34
N ASP A 348 -17.34 -38.22 -2.36
CA ASP A 348 -18.77 -38.44 -2.14
C ASP A 348 -19.32 -37.74 -0.89
N TRP A 349 -18.57 -36.80 -0.28
CA TRP A 349 -18.97 -36.13 0.98
C TRP A 349 -20.36 -35.46 0.92
N HIS A 350 -20.81 -35.12 -0.29
CA HIS A 350 -22.06 -34.44 -0.61
C HIS A 350 -23.27 -35.38 -0.80
N THR A 351 -23.09 -36.71 -0.70
CA THR A 351 -24.13 -37.72 -1.01
C THR A 351 -24.64 -38.54 0.19
N HIS A 352 -24.02 -38.40 1.36
CA HIS A 352 -24.37 -39.13 2.60
C HIS A 352 -25.11 -38.23 3.61
N THR A 353 -25.46 -38.71 4.81
CA THR A 353 -26.14 -37.96 5.91
C THR A 353 -25.24 -36.97 6.69
N VAL A 354 -24.03 -36.68 6.19
CA VAL A 354 -23.06 -35.71 6.75
C VAL A 354 -23.12 -34.26 6.19
N PRO A 355 -23.97 -33.86 5.21
CA PRO A 355 -23.77 -32.58 4.51
C PRO A 355 -24.16 -31.38 5.37
N ASP A 356 -25.06 -31.56 6.33
CA ASP A 356 -25.49 -30.48 7.23
C ASP A 356 -24.33 -29.95 8.09
N ALA A 357 -23.47 -30.85 8.60
CA ALA A 357 -22.30 -30.47 9.39
C ALA A 357 -21.25 -29.74 8.54
N VAL A 358 -21.04 -30.22 7.31
CA VAL A 358 -20.10 -29.59 6.36
C VAL A 358 -20.63 -28.23 5.89
N ALA A 359 -21.92 -28.15 5.57
CA ALA A 359 -22.57 -26.91 5.17
C ALA A 359 -22.48 -25.86 6.29
N LYS A 360 -22.82 -26.24 7.53
CA LYS A 360 -22.71 -25.36 8.71
C LYS A 360 -21.28 -24.87 8.97
N ALA A 361 -20.28 -25.68 8.65
CA ALA A 361 -18.87 -25.30 8.77
C ALA A 361 -18.38 -24.39 7.62
N LEU A 362 -18.86 -24.62 6.39
CA LEU A 362 -18.49 -23.84 5.22
C LEU A 362 -19.20 -22.48 5.14
N GLU A 363 -20.44 -22.37 5.62
CA GLU A 363 -21.27 -21.18 5.46
C GLU A 363 -20.60 -19.88 5.98
N PRO A 364 -20.00 -19.85 7.19
CA PRO A 364 -19.25 -18.68 7.68
C PRO A 364 -18.02 -18.36 6.85
N LEU A 365 -17.36 -19.38 6.29
CA LEU A 365 -16.16 -19.23 5.48
C LEU A 365 -16.48 -18.65 4.11
N VAL A 366 -17.59 -19.08 3.48
CA VAL A 366 -18.09 -18.50 2.24
C VAL A 366 -18.51 -17.05 2.46
N ALA A 367 -19.24 -16.74 3.54
CA ALA A 367 -19.59 -15.37 3.91
C ALA A 367 -18.33 -14.49 4.07
N THR A 368 -17.31 -15.01 4.75
CA THR A 368 -16.03 -14.34 4.97
C THR A 368 -15.26 -14.12 3.67
N TYR A 369 -15.19 -15.11 2.78
CA TYR A 369 -14.54 -14.98 1.47
C TYR A 369 -15.22 -13.91 0.60
N LEU A 370 -16.55 -13.87 0.58
CA LEU A 370 -17.33 -12.93 -0.22
C LEU A 370 -17.31 -11.50 0.35
N LEU A 371 -17.37 -11.35 1.68
CA LEU A 371 -17.59 -10.05 2.34
C LEU A 371 -16.38 -9.49 3.07
N ALA A 372 -15.37 -10.28 3.45
CA ALA A 372 -14.21 -9.82 4.24
C ALA A 372 -12.85 -10.07 3.55
N ALA A 373 -12.71 -11.08 2.70
CA ALA A 373 -11.47 -11.27 1.94
C ALA A 373 -11.30 -10.15 0.90
N ARG A 374 -10.10 -9.56 0.82
CA ARG A 374 -9.79 -8.41 -0.04
C ARG A 374 -8.56 -8.67 -0.91
N GLY A 375 -8.62 -8.19 -2.14
CA GLY A 375 -7.49 -8.15 -3.09
C GLY A 375 -6.84 -6.76 -3.17
N GLN A 376 -6.10 -6.51 -4.25
CA GLN A 376 -5.54 -5.19 -4.52
C GLN A 376 -6.64 -4.11 -4.60
N GLY A 377 -6.34 -2.91 -4.09
CA GLY A 377 -7.29 -1.79 -4.08
C GLY A 377 -8.52 -2.00 -3.19
N ASN A 378 -8.42 -2.87 -2.16
CA ASN A 378 -9.48 -3.16 -1.20
C ASN A 378 -10.81 -3.65 -1.82
N GLN A 379 -10.73 -4.33 -2.97
CA GLN A 379 -11.91 -4.92 -3.62
C GLN A 379 -12.20 -6.32 -3.06
N PRO A 380 -13.46 -6.81 -3.11
CA PRO A 380 -13.78 -8.21 -2.83
C PRO A 380 -12.86 -9.13 -3.61
N LEU A 381 -12.34 -10.17 -2.96
CA LEU A 381 -11.44 -11.13 -3.60
C LEU A 381 -12.16 -11.90 -4.71
N ASP A 382 -13.42 -12.28 -4.46
CA ASP A 382 -14.28 -12.95 -5.42
C ASP A 382 -14.70 -12.01 -6.58
N PRO A 383 -14.40 -12.36 -7.85
CA PRO A 383 -14.72 -11.52 -9.00
C PRO A 383 -16.22 -11.43 -9.30
N VAL A 384 -17.01 -12.44 -8.92
CA VAL A 384 -18.46 -12.47 -9.14
C VAL A 384 -19.17 -11.58 -8.12
N ALA A 385 -18.72 -11.58 -6.86
CA ALA A 385 -19.14 -10.65 -5.83
C ALA A 385 -18.81 -9.21 -6.23
N ARG A 386 -17.58 -8.97 -6.72
CA ARG A 386 -17.16 -7.67 -7.24
C ARG A 386 -18.09 -7.17 -8.35
N PHE A 387 -18.49 -8.07 -9.26
CA PHE A 387 -19.43 -7.75 -10.32
C PHE A 387 -20.82 -7.40 -9.75
N HIS A 388 -21.47 -8.30 -9.01
CA HIS A 388 -22.84 -8.08 -8.56
C HIS A 388 -22.98 -6.95 -7.53
N LEU A 389 -22.14 -6.93 -6.51
CA LEU A 389 -22.14 -5.87 -5.49
C LEU A 389 -21.73 -4.53 -6.09
N GLY A 390 -20.78 -4.56 -7.03
CA GLY A 390 -20.41 -3.39 -7.83
C GLY A 390 -21.52 -2.90 -8.76
N ASN A 391 -22.50 -3.73 -9.11
CA ASN A 391 -23.72 -3.32 -9.84
C ASN A 391 -24.86 -2.94 -8.87
N GLY A 392 -24.62 -2.80 -7.57
CA GLY A 392 -25.60 -2.36 -6.58
C GLY A 392 -26.48 -3.46 -5.99
N ALA A 393 -26.22 -4.73 -6.33
CA ALA A 393 -26.94 -5.85 -5.71
C ALA A 393 -26.56 -5.99 -4.23
N SER A 394 -27.46 -6.61 -3.44
CA SER A 394 -27.15 -7.08 -2.10
C SER A 394 -26.83 -8.58 -2.14
N LEU A 395 -25.87 -9.03 -1.33
CA LEU A 395 -25.68 -10.46 -1.08
C LEU A 395 -26.83 -10.95 -0.18
N ASP A 396 -27.72 -11.78 -0.72
CA ASP A 396 -29.00 -12.16 -0.09
C ASP A 396 -28.89 -13.45 0.72
N ARG A 397 -28.47 -14.54 0.08
CA ARG A 397 -28.45 -15.90 0.67
C ARG A 397 -27.28 -16.73 0.15
N LEU A 398 -26.72 -17.58 1.02
CA LEU A 398 -25.71 -18.57 0.68
C LEU A 398 -26.36 -19.95 0.51
N ASN A 399 -25.92 -20.72 -0.49
CA ASN A 399 -26.46 -22.05 -0.78
C ASN A 399 -25.32 -23.07 -0.88
N MET A 400 -25.04 -23.82 0.19
CA MET A 400 -23.83 -24.68 0.28
C MET A 400 -23.84 -25.91 -0.66
N LEU A 401 -25.01 -26.40 -1.03
CA LEU A 401 -25.19 -27.51 -1.98
C LEU A 401 -25.86 -27.01 -3.27
N GLY A 402 -25.50 -25.80 -3.70
CA GLY A 402 -26.11 -25.14 -4.83
C GLY A 402 -25.71 -25.73 -6.18
N ASP A 403 -24.46 -26.15 -6.35
CA ASP A 403 -23.94 -26.74 -7.59
C ASP A 403 -23.10 -28.00 -7.32
N LEU A 404 -23.74 -29.16 -7.41
CA LEU A 404 -23.09 -30.46 -7.21
C LEU A 404 -22.42 -31.01 -8.48
N SER A 405 -22.30 -30.22 -9.55
CA SER A 405 -21.50 -30.62 -10.70
C SER A 405 -20.03 -30.79 -10.31
N PRO A 406 -19.24 -31.60 -11.05
CA PRO A 406 -17.80 -31.72 -10.81
C PRO A 406 -17.07 -30.36 -10.78
N ARG A 407 -17.57 -29.38 -11.54
CA ARG A 407 -17.05 -28.02 -11.58
C ARG A 407 -17.40 -27.23 -10.31
N GLY A 408 -18.65 -27.27 -9.87
CA GLY A 408 -19.12 -26.59 -8.65
C GLY A 408 -18.42 -27.11 -7.40
N LEU A 409 -18.28 -28.43 -7.29
CA LEU A 409 -17.53 -29.08 -6.21
C LEU A 409 -16.05 -28.69 -6.22
N LYS A 410 -15.40 -28.71 -7.39
CA LYS A 410 -13.98 -28.35 -7.51
C LYS A 410 -13.68 -26.88 -7.17
N ASN A 411 -14.57 -25.96 -7.56
CA ASN A 411 -14.30 -24.53 -7.45
C ASN A 411 -14.72 -23.94 -6.10
N ALA A 412 -15.80 -24.47 -5.50
CA ALA A 412 -16.43 -23.87 -4.34
C ALA A 412 -17.03 -24.90 -3.36
N HIS A 413 -16.68 -26.18 -3.47
CA HIS A 413 -17.29 -27.25 -2.66
C HIS A 413 -18.83 -27.25 -2.72
N GLY A 414 -19.40 -26.92 -3.89
CA GLY A 414 -20.84 -26.88 -4.11
C GLY A 414 -21.52 -25.56 -3.73
N ALA A 415 -20.80 -24.62 -3.12
CA ALA A 415 -21.39 -23.35 -2.69
C ALA A 415 -21.76 -22.44 -3.87
N MET A 416 -22.98 -21.93 -3.84
CA MET A 416 -23.50 -20.86 -4.67
C MET A 416 -24.05 -19.73 -3.79
N VAL A 417 -24.35 -18.59 -4.40
CA VAL A 417 -24.86 -17.40 -3.71
C VAL A 417 -25.97 -16.75 -4.51
N ASN A 418 -27.01 -16.29 -3.82
CA ASN A 418 -27.99 -15.40 -4.41
C ASN A 418 -27.59 -13.94 -4.14
N TYR A 419 -27.40 -13.15 -5.20
CA TYR A 419 -27.42 -11.69 -5.11
C TYR A 419 -28.78 -11.16 -5.55
N ARG A 420 -29.35 -10.23 -4.79
CA ARG A 420 -30.66 -9.64 -5.05
C ARG A 420 -30.53 -8.19 -5.53
N TYR A 421 -31.22 -7.89 -6.61
CA TYR A 421 -31.28 -6.57 -7.22
C TYR A 421 -32.52 -5.83 -6.73
N HIS A 422 -32.37 -5.10 -5.61
CA HIS A 422 -33.42 -4.21 -5.11
C HIS A 422 -33.46 -2.93 -5.95
N LEU A 423 -34.40 -2.83 -6.88
CA LEU A 423 -34.45 -1.74 -7.86
C LEU A 423 -34.51 -0.33 -7.26
N LYS A 424 -35.00 -0.18 -6.03
CA LYS A 424 -35.06 1.11 -5.32
C LYS A 424 -33.73 1.52 -4.68
N ASP A 425 -32.88 0.55 -4.35
CA ASP A 425 -31.62 0.76 -3.64
C ASP A 425 -30.41 0.56 -4.55
N LEU A 426 -30.61 0.18 -5.82
CA LEU A 426 -29.56 -0.22 -6.75
C LEU A 426 -28.51 0.87 -6.94
N GLU A 427 -28.93 2.08 -7.28
CA GLU A 427 -28.04 3.23 -7.47
C GLU A 427 -27.36 3.61 -6.15
N LYS A 428 -28.08 3.63 -5.03
CA LYS A 428 -27.52 3.93 -3.71
C LYS A 428 -26.41 2.94 -3.34
N ASN A 429 -26.69 1.65 -3.46
CA ASN A 429 -25.73 0.59 -3.14
C ASN A 429 -24.52 0.65 -4.07
N HIS A 430 -24.74 0.96 -5.35
CA HIS A 430 -23.68 1.18 -6.32
C HIS A 430 -22.74 2.32 -5.90
N GLU A 431 -23.29 3.48 -5.53
CA GLU A 431 -22.51 4.63 -5.09
C GLU A 431 -21.72 4.32 -3.81
N LEU A 432 -22.34 3.67 -2.83
CA LEU A 432 -21.66 3.21 -1.60
C LEU A 432 -20.48 2.28 -1.92
N TYR A 433 -20.65 1.36 -2.87
CA TYR A 433 -19.58 0.49 -3.32
C TYR A 433 -18.49 1.25 -4.11
N ALA A 434 -18.86 2.19 -4.97
CA ALA A 434 -17.94 2.92 -5.83
C ALA A 434 -17.06 3.90 -5.03
N MET A 435 -17.68 4.63 -4.10
CA MET A 435 -17.03 5.65 -3.27
C MET A 435 -16.30 5.06 -2.06
N HIS A 436 -16.93 4.10 -1.36
CA HIS A 436 -16.47 3.65 -0.05
C HIS A 436 -16.08 2.16 0.00
N ARG A 437 -16.24 1.41 -1.12
CA ARG A 437 -16.10 -0.06 -1.14
C ARG A 437 -16.99 -0.76 -0.12
N GLU A 438 -18.10 -0.12 0.25
CA GLU A 438 -19.06 -0.70 1.19
C GLU A 438 -19.85 -1.82 0.51
N LEU A 439 -19.98 -2.96 1.18
CA LEU A 439 -20.69 -4.14 0.67
C LEU A 439 -22.05 -4.27 1.35
N VAL A 440 -23.10 -4.38 0.54
CA VAL A 440 -24.46 -4.59 1.03
C VAL A 440 -24.76 -6.09 1.08
N ALA A 441 -25.18 -6.57 2.24
CA ALA A 441 -25.51 -7.97 2.46
C ALA A 441 -26.62 -8.11 3.49
N ALA A 442 -27.42 -9.18 3.37
CA ALA A 442 -28.48 -9.49 4.31
C ALA A 442 -27.93 -9.65 5.73
N PRO A 443 -28.65 -9.21 6.78
CA PRO A 443 -28.19 -9.31 8.16
C PRO A 443 -27.81 -10.73 8.60
N ALA A 444 -28.53 -11.74 8.08
CA ALA A 444 -28.22 -13.14 8.34
C ALA A 444 -26.81 -13.50 7.83
N VAL A 445 -26.44 -13.09 6.61
CA VAL A 445 -25.11 -13.36 6.06
C VAL A 445 -24.02 -12.53 6.75
N ARG A 446 -24.30 -11.26 7.08
CA ARG A 446 -23.34 -10.41 7.82
C ARG A 446 -22.94 -11.01 9.17
N LYS A 447 -23.89 -11.63 9.88
CA LYS A 447 -23.63 -12.29 11.17
C LYS A 447 -22.72 -13.52 11.06
N LEU A 448 -22.60 -14.11 9.88
CA LEU A 448 -21.75 -15.27 9.63
C LEU A 448 -20.29 -14.88 9.35
N VAL A 449 -20.01 -13.61 9.04
CA VAL A 449 -18.66 -13.15 8.70
C VAL A 449 -17.73 -13.26 9.91
N GLN A 450 -16.59 -13.91 9.71
CA GLN A 450 -15.53 -14.07 10.69
C GLN A 450 -14.27 -13.35 10.22
N THR A 451 -13.31 -13.13 11.11
CA THR A 451 -11.98 -12.65 10.73
C THR A 451 -11.23 -13.78 9.99
N PRO A 452 -10.74 -13.57 8.75
CA PRO A 452 -9.96 -14.59 8.05
C PRO A 452 -8.76 -15.05 8.88
N LYS A 453 -8.64 -16.35 9.09
CA LYS A 453 -7.51 -16.99 9.77
C LYS A 453 -6.82 -17.90 8.77
N ALA A 454 -5.78 -17.35 8.14
CA ALA A 454 -5.02 -18.11 7.17
C ALA A 454 -4.29 -19.27 7.87
N ARG A 455 -4.44 -20.49 7.34
CA ARG A 455 -3.57 -21.64 7.64
C ARG A 455 -2.17 -21.09 7.48
N GLY A 456 -1.40 -21.12 8.56
CA GLY A 456 -0.19 -20.32 8.67
C GLY A 456 0.52 -20.19 7.32
N LYS A 457 0.77 -18.94 6.89
CA LYS A 457 2.03 -18.65 6.17
C LYS A 457 3.03 -19.58 6.84
N THR A 458 3.56 -20.54 6.08
CA THR A 458 4.51 -21.56 6.56
C THR A 458 5.23 -21.00 7.76
N SER A 459 5.09 -21.63 8.94
CA SER A 459 5.82 -21.19 10.13
C SER A 459 7.19 -20.75 9.66
N PRO A 460 7.56 -19.47 9.80
CA PRO A 460 8.74 -18.93 9.15
C PRO A 460 9.89 -19.90 9.40
N ALA A 461 10.60 -20.34 8.36
CA ALA A 461 11.65 -21.36 8.55
C ALA A 461 12.77 -20.87 9.51
N GLY A 462 12.76 -19.59 9.88
CA GLY A 462 13.61 -18.97 10.89
C GLY A 462 13.02 -17.66 11.45
N ASN A 463 13.85 -16.85 12.08
CA ASN A 463 13.46 -15.58 12.69
C ASN A 463 13.91 -14.41 11.81
N HIS A 464 12.95 -13.73 11.16
CA HIS A 464 13.18 -12.78 10.06
C HIS A 464 14.26 -11.73 10.33
N PHE A 465 14.28 -11.13 11.52
CA PHE A 465 15.27 -10.11 11.86
C PHE A 465 16.57 -10.73 12.40
N PHE A 466 16.46 -11.72 13.29
CA PHE A 466 17.63 -12.30 13.94
C PHE A 466 18.54 -13.04 12.96
N ASP A 467 17.97 -13.79 12.02
CA ASP A 467 18.76 -14.52 11.03
C ASP A 467 19.55 -13.57 10.12
N GLN A 468 18.98 -12.39 9.83
CA GLN A 468 19.63 -11.35 9.03
C GLN A 468 20.82 -10.70 9.74
N ILE A 469 20.72 -10.43 11.05
CA ILE A 469 21.87 -9.88 11.81
C ILE A 469 22.94 -10.95 12.03
N ARG A 470 22.54 -12.22 12.25
CA ARG A 470 23.48 -13.34 12.41
C ARG A 470 24.26 -13.58 11.12
N ALA A 471 23.61 -13.53 9.97
CA ALA A 471 24.25 -13.74 8.67
C ALA A 471 25.24 -12.61 8.28
N ARG A 472 25.13 -11.44 8.91
CA ARG A 472 25.97 -10.26 8.63
C ARG A 472 27.12 -10.08 9.62
N ALA A 473 27.18 -10.90 10.67
CA ALA A 473 28.32 -10.93 11.57
C ALA A 473 29.56 -11.41 10.79
N PRO A 474 30.63 -10.59 10.67
CA PRO A 474 31.79 -10.95 9.83
C PRO A 474 32.53 -12.19 10.34
N SER A 475 32.69 -12.27 11.66
CA SER A 475 33.24 -13.43 12.36
C SER A 475 32.84 -13.39 13.85
N PRO A 476 32.89 -14.52 14.57
CA PRO A 476 32.64 -14.54 16.01
C PRO A 476 33.61 -13.69 16.84
N ASP A 477 34.81 -13.44 16.34
CA ASP A 477 35.89 -12.73 17.05
C ASP A 477 35.92 -11.23 16.76
N LYS A 478 35.18 -10.75 15.74
CA LYS A 478 35.06 -9.33 15.44
C LYS A 478 34.42 -8.60 16.64
N ALA A 479 35.02 -7.49 17.06
CA ALA A 479 34.46 -6.61 18.08
C ALA A 479 33.10 -6.07 17.63
N PHE A 480 32.08 -6.16 18.48
CA PHE A 480 30.78 -5.54 18.27
C PHE A 480 30.67 -4.28 19.13
N ILE A 481 30.95 -4.40 20.43
CA ILE A 481 30.93 -3.29 21.40
C ILE A 481 32.28 -3.17 22.07
N GLU A 482 32.77 -1.94 22.22
CA GLU A 482 33.74 -1.57 23.24
C GLU A 482 33.10 -0.57 24.21
N THR A 483 33.15 -0.85 25.50
CA THR A 483 32.58 0.01 26.56
C THR A 483 33.56 1.11 26.99
N SER A 484 33.06 2.05 27.78
CA SER A 484 33.84 3.17 28.32
C SER A 484 35.06 2.74 29.16
N ASP A 485 34.96 1.60 29.83
CA ASP A 485 36.01 0.97 30.65
C ASP A 485 36.95 0.04 29.86
N GLY A 486 36.79 -0.05 28.53
CA GLY A 486 37.64 -0.83 27.64
C GLY A 486 37.28 -2.32 27.53
N ARG A 487 36.18 -2.78 28.12
CA ARG A 487 35.69 -4.16 27.86
C ARG A 487 35.22 -4.28 26.41
N VAL A 488 35.56 -5.40 25.78
CA VAL A 488 35.17 -5.71 24.41
C VAL A 488 34.20 -6.89 24.39
N ILE A 489 33.03 -6.69 23.77
CA ILE A 489 32.09 -7.75 23.45
C ILE A 489 32.19 -8.01 21.95
N THR A 490 32.56 -9.24 21.58
CA THR A 490 32.60 -9.67 20.17
C THR A 490 31.21 -10.05 19.66
N TYR A 491 31.05 -10.20 18.35
CA TYR A 491 29.82 -10.75 17.76
C TYR A 491 29.47 -12.13 18.34
N GLY A 492 30.46 -13.01 18.56
CA GLY A 492 30.26 -14.29 19.24
C GLY A 492 29.81 -14.12 20.69
N GLY A 493 30.34 -13.12 21.40
CA GLY A 493 29.89 -12.74 22.75
C GLY A 493 28.43 -12.25 22.75
N MET A 494 28.05 -11.41 21.79
CA MET A 494 26.68 -10.93 21.62
C MET A 494 25.70 -12.07 21.32
N LEU A 495 26.06 -13.01 20.43
CA LEU A 495 25.23 -14.19 20.13
C LEU A 495 25.06 -15.09 21.36
N ARG A 496 26.12 -15.32 22.15
CA ARG A 496 26.02 -16.10 23.39
C ARG A 496 25.18 -15.38 24.45
N ARG A 497 25.46 -14.11 24.71
CA ARG A 497 24.77 -13.35 25.78
C ARG A 497 23.28 -13.14 25.47
N SER A 498 22.93 -12.86 24.22
CA SER A 498 21.52 -12.77 23.80
C SER A 498 20.80 -14.13 23.86
N SER A 499 21.52 -15.25 23.66
CA SER A 499 20.99 -16.60 23.85
C SER A 499 20.67 -16.89 25.32
N GLU A 500 21.61 -16.59 26.23
CA GLU A 500 21.43 -16.75 27.67
C GLU A 500 20.21 -15.97 28.19
N LEU A 501 20.11 -14.70 27.80
CA LEU A 501 18.97 -13.86 28.18
C LEU A 501 17.65 -14.36 27.56
N ALA A 502 17.67 -14.95 26.35
CA ALA A 502 16.47 -15.54 25.76
C ALA A 502 15.97 -16.75 26.56
N HIS A 503 16.87 -17.60 27.07
CA HIS A 503 16.51 -18.66 28.02
C HIS A 503 15.91 -18.10 29.31
N ALA A 504 16.49 -17.04 29.86
CA ALA A 504 15.96 -16.37 31.04
C ALA A 504 14.54 -15.83 30.82
N LEU A 505 14.29 -15.18 29.68
CA LEU A 505 12.95 -14.70 29.29
C LEU A 505 11.93 -15.84 29.27
N VAL A 506 12.25 -16.96 28.62
CA VAL A 506 11.36 -18.13 28.54
C VAL A 506 11.14 -18.77 29.92
N LYS A 507 12.18 -18.88 30.75
CA LYS A 507 12.07 -19.40 32.13
C LYS A 507 11.16 -18.51 33.00
N LEU A 508 11.21 -17.19 32.78
CA LEU A 508 10.33 -16.23 33.43
C LEU A 508 8.92 -16.20 32.81
N GLY A 509 8.66 -17.00 31.78
CA GLY A 509 7.32 -17.25 31.23
C GLY A 509 6.95 -16.41 30.01
N ALA A 510 7.88 -15.66 29.42
CA ALA A 510 7.63 -14.94 28.18
C ALA A 510 7.40 -15.93 27.02
N LYS A 511 6.35 -15.71 26.25
CA LYS A 511 6.00 -16.52 25.07
C LYS A 511 6.14 -15.72 23.77
N PRO A 512 6.25 -16.38 22.61
CA PRO A 512 6.24 -15.68 21.33
C PRO A 512 4.98 -14.81 21.19
N GLY A 513 5.17 -13.56 20.77
CA GLY A 513 4.13 -12.54 20.68
C GLY A 513 3.86 -11.79 21.99
N ASP A 514 4.47 -12.17 23.12
CA ASP A 514 4.33 -11.41 24.36
C ASP A 514 5.11 -10.11 24.35
N ARG A 515 4.72 -9.17 25.21
CA ARG A 515 5.42 -7.90 25.38
C ARG A 515 6.31 -7.96 26.62
N VAL A 516 7.55 -7.51 26.47
CA VAL A 516 8.53 -7.38 27.54
C VAL A 516 8.86 -5.91 27.71
N ALA A 517 8.40 -5.31 28.80
CA ALA A 517 8.71 -3.91 29.11
C ALA A 517 10.12 -3.80 29.68
N MET A 518 10.87 -2.79 29.27
CA MET A 518 12.25 -2.57 29.70
C MET A 518 12.45 -1.10 30.11
N GLN A 519 12.64 -0.87 31.41
CA GLN A 519 13.03 0.42 31.98
C GLN A 519 14.29 0.26 32.82
N THR A 520 15.44 0.15 32.14
CA THR A 520 16.77 0.03 32.75
C THR A 520 17.69 1.12 32.21
N GLU A 521 18.78 1.37 32.93
CA GLU A 521 19.89 2.15 32.44
C GLU A 521 20.49 1.56 31.16
N LYS A 522 21.18 2.41 30.39
CA LYS A 522 21.87 1.99 29.17
C LYS A 522 23.13 1.21 29.54
N CYS A 523 23.07 -0.12 29.43
CA CYS A 523 24.20 -1.03 29.55
C CYS A 523 24.22 -2.03 28.39
N THR A 524 25.29 -2.81 28.28
CA THR A 524 25.43 -3.84 27.24
C THR A 524 24.36 -4.91 27.34
N ASP A 525 24.02 -5.35 28.55
CA ASP A 525 22.98 -6.37 28.76
C ASP A 525 21.57 -5.88 28.42
N ALA A 526 21.27 -4.59 28.61
CA ALA A 526 20.01 -4.00 28.15
C ALA A 526 19.88 -4.07 26.61
N LEU A 527 20.99 -3.92 25.89
CA LEU A 527 21.00 -4.14 24.44
C LEU A 527 20.95 -5.64 24.08
N MET A 528 21.59 -6.52 24.85
CA MET A 528 21.45 -7.96 24.65
C MET A 528 20.03 -8.45 24.90
N LEU A 529 19.30 -7.84 25.86
CA LEU A 529 17.89 -8.09 26.13
C LEU A 529 17.01 -7.77 24.91
N TYR A 530 17.29 -6.68 24.19
CA TYR A 530 16.61 -6.38 22.93
C TYR A 530 16.76 -7.53 21.91
N ILE A 531 17.98 -8.02 21.70
CA ILE A 531 18.26 -9.13 20.78
C ILE A 531 17.63 -10.43 21.30
N ALA A 532 17.64 -10.66 22.61
CA ALA A 532 17.03 -11.81 23.26
C ALA A 532 15.50 -11.83 23.07
N CYS A 533 14.82 -10.70 23.19
CA CYS A 533 13.38 -10.59 22.91
C CYS A 533 13.09 -10.96 21.45
N ILE A 534 13.86 -10.45 20.50
CA ILE A 534 13.73 -10.82 19.08
C ILE A 534 13.89 -12.33 18.91
N ARG A 535 14.92 -12.94 19.50
CA ARG A 535 15.18 -14.40 19.44
C ARG A 535 14.03 -15.21 20.04
N ALA A 536 13.50 -14.79 21.18
CA ALA A 536 12.38 -15.44 21.86
C ALA A 536 11.03 -15.19 21.17
N GLY A 537 10.99 -14.33 20.15
CA GLY A 537 9.77 -13.94 19.44
C GLY A 537 8.87 -12.99 20.23
N ALA A 538 9.40 -12.37 21.29
CA ALA A 538 8.70 -11.38 22.11
C ALA A 538 8.89 -9.96 21.56
N ALA A 539 7.89 -9.10 21.74
CA ALA A 539 7.94 -7.69 21.41
C ALA A 539 8.55 -6.88 22.54
N LEU A 540 9.70 -6.24 22.31
CA LEU A 540 10.29 -5.34 23.31
C LEU A 540 9.51 -4.03 23.40
N LEU A 541 9.26 -3.58 24.62
CA LEU A 541 8.71 -2.26 24.95
C LEU A 541 9.76 -1.47 25.76
N PRO A 542 10.69 -0.75 25.10
CA PRO A 542 11.67 0.04 25.82
C PRO A 542 11.04 1.35 26.30
N LEU A 543 11.26 1.69 27.57
CA LEU A 543 10.65 2.83 28.26
C LEU A 543 11.73 3.82 28.71
N ASN A 544 11.37 5.11 28.69
CA ASN A 544 12.26 6.16 29.16
C ASN A 544 12.50 6.01 30.66
N THR A 545 13.76 6.11 31.08
CA THR A 545 14.14 6.07 32.49
C THR A 545 13.65 7.28 33.27
N ALA A 546 13.27 8.36 32.59
CA ALA A 546 12.69 9.56 33.21
C ALA A 546 11.17 9.47 33.45
N TYR A 547 10.50 8.40 33.00
CA TYR A 547 9.06 8.27 33.23
C TYR A 547 8.75 8.07 34.71
N THR A 548 7.70 8.76 35.16
CA THR A 548 7.17 8.69 36.52
C THR A 548 6.33 7.42 36.74
N ILE A 549 6.11 7.02 38.00
CA ILE A 549 5.29 5.86 38.34
C ILE A 549 3.89 5.89 37.69
N PRO A 550 3.13 7.01 37.67
CA PRO A 550 1.83 7.06 37.00
C PRO A 550 1.90 6.87 35.48
N GLU A 551 2.97 7.37 34.83
CA GLU A 551 3.17 7.15 33.39
C GLU A 551 3.47 5.68 33.11
N LEU A 552 4.27 5.03 33.96
CA LEU A 552 4.58 3.61 33.87
C LEU A 552 3.35 2.74 34.09
N GLU A 553 2.52 3.06 35.08
CA GLU A 553 1.24 2.37 35.32
C GLU A 553 0.33 2.45 34.09
N TYR A 554 0.28 3.61 33.42
CA TYR A 554 -0.43 3.75 32.15
C TYR A 554 0.13 2.82 31.07
N PHE A 555 1.46 2.80 30.87
CA PHE A 555 2.08 1.94 29.85
C PHE A 555 1.87 0.45 30.13
N PHE A 556 1.96 0.03 31.39
CA PHE A 556 1.72 -1.37 31.78
C PHE A 556 0.25 -1.76 31.61
N GLY A 557 -0.69 -0.88 31.95
CA GLY A 557 -2.12 -1.12 31.75
C GLY A 557 -2.52 -1.21 30.28
N ASP A 558 -1.90 -0.41 29.40
CA ASP A 558 -2.19 -0.38 27.96
C ASP A 558 -1.51 -1.52 27.19
N ALA A 559 -0.20 -1.72 27.42
CA ALA A 559 0.58 -2.75 26.74
C ALA A 559 0.36 -4.15 27.30
N LYS A 560 0.03 -4.28 28.60
CA LYS A 560 -0.09 -5.56 29.31
C LYS A 560 1.12 -6.48 29.05
N PRO A 561 2.34 -6.06 29.46
CA PRO A 561 3.51 -6.90 29.33
C PRO A 561 3.37 -8.17 30.17
N SER A 562 3.98 -9.27 29.71
CA SER A 562 4.08 -10.51 30.51
C SER A 562 5.23 -10.44 31.51
N LEU A 563 6.25 -9.64 31.18
CA LEU A 563 7.46 -9.44 31.95
C LEU A 563 7.86 -7.96 31.90
N ILE A 564 8.20 -7.40 33.05
CA ILE A 564 8.76 -6.06 33.21
C ILE A 564 10.19 -6.21 33.73
N VAL A 565 11.15 -5.68 32.98
CA VAL A 565 12.56 -5.62 33.35
C VAL A 565 12.89 -4.19 33.76
N CYS A 566 13.30 -3.98 35.00
CA CYS A 566 13.60 -2.66 35.56
C CYS A 566 15.00 -2.59 36.18
N ALA A 567 15.46 -1.39 36.54
CA ALA A 567 16.67 -1.26 37.33
C ALA A 567 16.47 -1.86 38.74
N PRO A 568 17.49 -2.48 39.37
CA PRO A 568 17.36 -3.11 40.69
C PRO A 568 16.73 -2.21 41.78
N GLY A 569 17.10 -0.92 41.80
CA GLY A 569 16.55 0.03 42.78
C GLY A 569 15.06 0.38 42.58
N ALA A 570 14.48 0.07 41.42
CA ALA A 570 13.08 0.37 41.10
C ALA A 570 12.14 -0.83 41.33
N GLU A 571 12.66 -2.03 41.61
CA GLU A 571 11.88 -3.28 41.69
C GLU A 571 10.68 -3.18 42.62
N GLY A 572 10.88 -2.60 43.81
CA GLY A 572 9.82 -2.48 44.82
C GLY A 572 8.66 -1.59 44.39
N ASP A 573 8.92 -0.49 43.66
CA ASP A 573 7.88 0.42 43.18
C ASP A 573 7.20 -0.10 41.91
N ILE A 574 7.98 -0.68 40.99
CA ILE A 574 7.45 -1.30 39.77
C ILE A 574 6.55 -2.50 40.12
N SER A 575 6.92 -3.31 41.11
CA SER A 575 6.11 -4.45 41.54
C SER A 575 4.70 -4.06 42.03
N LYS A 576 4.53 -2.84 42.57
CA LYS A 576 3.22 -2.34 43.01
C LYS A 576 2.27 -2.03 41.85
N ILE A 577 2.83 -1.69 40.68
CA ILE A 577 2.07 -1.29 39.48
C ILE A 577 2.17 -2.31 38.33
N ALA A 578 2.85 -3.45 38.55
CA ALA A 578 3.11 -4.47 37.53
C ALA A 578 1.87 -5.28 37.11
N GLY A 579 0.80 -5.27 37.92
CA GLY A 579 -0.38 -6.11 37.69
C GLY A 579 -0.01 -7.60 37.72
N ASP A 580 -0.41 -8.35 36.69
CA ASP A 580 -0.11 -9.78 36.54
C ASP A 580 1.28 -10.06 35.92
N ALA A 581 2.02 -9.01 35.53
CA ALA A 581 3.33 -9.17 34.91
C ALA A 581 4.36 -9.64 35.94
N ARG A 582 5.27 -10.52 35.54
CA ARG A 582 6.46 -10.78 36.36
C ARG A 582 7.39 -9.59 36.33
N VAL A 583 8.09 -9.33 37.43
CA VAL A 583 9.12 -8.30 37.51
C VAL A 583 10.48 -8.98 37.63
N ALA A 584 11.45 -8.50 36.85
CA ALA A 584 12.85 -8.86 36.95
C ALA A 584 13.72 -7.61 36.90
N THR A 585 14.96 -7.73 37.35
CA THR A 585 15.91 -6.61 37.41
C THR A 585 17.09 -6.84 36.47
N LEU A 586 17.62 -5.74 35.93
CA LEU A 586 18.80 -5.72 35.07
C LEU A 586 19.58 -4.42 35.27
N SER A 587 20.89 -4.51 35.41
CA SER A 587 21.83 -3.39 35.41
C SER A 587 23.15 -3.79 34.73
N ALA A 588 24.16 -2.92 34.77
CA ALA A 588 25.51 -3.26 34.29
C ALA A 588 26.21 -4.34 35.15
N ASP A 589 25.79 -4.50 36.40
CA ASP A 589 26.39 -5.42 37.38
C ASP A 589 25.59 -6.73 37.53
N GLY A 590 24.55 -6.94 36.72
CA GLY A 590 23.66 -8.10 36.77
C GLY A 590 22.24 -7.75 37.24
N GLY A 591 21.53 -8.73 37.79
CA GLY A 591 20.16 -8.59 38.26
C GLY A 591 19.39 -9.91 38.20
N THR A 592 18.15 -9.92 38.71
CA THR A 592 17.35 -11.16 38.82
C THR A 592 16.98 -11.77 37.47
N LEU A 593 17.04 -10.99 36.38
CA LEU A 593 16.96 -11.54 35.02
C LEU A 593 18.19 -12.41 34.67
N CYS A 594 19.38 -12.00 35.09
CA CYS A 594 20.60 -12.78 34.88
C CYS A 594 20.61 -14.04 35.76
N ASP A 595 20.09 -13.95 37.00
CA ASP A 595 19.96 -15.10 37.90
C ASP A 595 19.00 -16.18 37.35
N ALA A 596 18.10 -15.80 36.45
CA ALA A 596 17.19 -16.71 35.77
C ALA A 596 17.87 -17.51 34.63
N ILE A 597 19.10 -17.18 34.22
CA ILE A 597 19.82 -17.93 33.17
C ILE A 597 20.07 -19.37 33.66
N PRO A 598 19.67 -20.42 32.91
CA PRO A 598 19.96 -21.80 33.28
C PRO A 598 21.47 -22.09 33.27
N GLU A 599 21.95 -22.85 34.25
CA GLU A 599 23.33 -23.35 34.24
C GLU A 599 23.58 -24.20 32.99
N ASN A 600 24.70 -23.96 32.30
CA ASN A 600 25.12 -24.69 31.09
C ASN A 600 24.07 -24.69 29.96
N ALA A 601 23.32 -23.60 29.79
CA ALA A 601 22.34 -23.48 28.71
C ALA A 601 23.01 -23.64 27.33
N ALA A 602 22.45 -24.53 26.49
CA ALA A 602 22.82 -24.61 25.07
C ALA A 602 22.43 -23.33 24.32
N ASP A 603 22.90 -23.16 23.07
CA ASP A 603 22.47 -22.02 22.25
C ASP A 603 20.94 -22.05 22.04
N PHE A 604 20.31 -20.90 22.24
CA PHE A 604 18.87 -20.73 22.16
C PHE A 604 18.45 -20.77 20.68
N THR A 605 17.64 -21.77 20.31
CA THR A 605 17.05 -21.83 18.98
C THR A 605 16.08 -20.66 18.78
N PRO A 606 16.35 -19.72 17.85
CA PRO A 606 15.47 -18.58 17.64
C PRO A 606 14.07 -19.04 17.24
N VAL A 607 13.05 -18.44 17.86
CA VAL A 607 11.65 -18.74 17.55
C VAL A 607 11.33 -18.22 16.14
N PRO A 608 10.71 -19.03 15.27
CA PRO A 608 10.15 -18.59 14.00
C PRO A 608 9.32 -17.31 14.07
N ARG A 609 9.71 -16.27 13.32
CA ARG A 609 8.98 -14.99 13.18
C ARG A 609 9.06 -14.49 11.75
N GLY A 610 7.92 -14.08 11.20
CA GLY A 610 7.80 -13.57 9.85
C GLY A 610 8.06 -12.07 9.76
N PRO A 611 8.00 -11.48 8.55
CA PRO A 611 8.22 -10.05 8.36
C PRO A 611 7.18 -9.16 9.04
N ASP A 612 5.91 -9.60 9.10
CA ASP A 612 4.77 -8.83 9.63
C ASP A 612 4.51 -9.04 11.14
N ASP A 613 5.32 -9.90 11.76
CA ASP A 613 5.29 -10.17 13.18
C ASP A 613 5.84 -8.97 13.96
N LEU A 614 5.26 -8.72 15.13
CA LEU A 614 5.68 -7.62 15.98
C LEU A 614 7.06 -7.91 16.60
N ALA A 615 7.98 -6.96 16.48
CA ALA A 615 9.30 -7.02 17.10
C ALA A 615 9.42 -6.05 18.28
N CYS A 616 8.79 -4.87 18.18
CA CYS A 616 8.82 -3.86 19.23
C CYS A 616 7.52 -3.04 19.29
N ILE A 617 7.23 -2.48 20.46
CA ILE A 617 6.27 -1.39 20.64
C ILE A 617 7.02 -0.19 21.20
N LEU A 618 6.91 0.97 20.56
CA LEU A 618 7.54 2.19 21.06
C LEU A 618 6.49 3.27 21.32
N TYR A 619 6.38 3.72 22.57
CA TYR A 619 5.41 4.75 22.96
C TYR A 619 5.89 6.14 22.55
N THR A 620 5.01 6.90 21.88
CA THR A 620 5.31 8.25 21.40
C THR A 620 4.87 9.29 22.41
N SER A 621 5.64 10.37 22.59
CA SER A 621 5.20 11.51 23.39
C SER A 621 4.02 12.19 22.68
N GLY A 622 2.80 11.75 22.98
CA GLY A 622 1.57 12.26 22.39
C GLY A 622 1.53 13.77 22.52
N THR A 623 1.14 14.46 21.46
CA THR A 623 1.16 15.93 21.43
C THR A 623 -0.20 16.59 21.63
N THR A 624 -1.25 15.79 21.69
CA THR A 624 -2.66 16.19 21.85
C THR A 624 -3.44 15.26 22.80
N GLY A 625 -2.74 14.38 23.54
CA GLY A 625 -3.36 13.37 24.41
C GLY A 625 -2.36 12.38 25.01
N ARG A 626 -2.86 11.25 25.52
CA ARG A 626 -2.04 10.15 26.07
C ARG A 626 -1.10 9.56 25.01
N SER A 627 0.04 9.05 25.46
CA SER A 627 1.08 8.44 24.62
C SER A 627 0.55 7.22 23.85
N LYS A 628 0.99 7.03 22.60
CA LYS A 628 0.50 5.95 21.72
C LYS A 628 1.61 4.95 21.43
N GLY A 629 1.35 3.65 21.57
CA GLY A 629 2.32 2.59 21.26
C GLY A 629 2.40 2.34 19.74
N ALA A 630 3.49 2.71 19.10
CA ALA A 630 3.74 2.39 17.69
C ALA A 630 4.18 0.93 17.53
N MET A 631 3.46 0.14 16.72
CA MET A 631 3.75 -1.27 16.47
C MET A 631 4.77 -1.46 15.35
N LEU A 632 6.01 -1.84 15.70
CA LEU A 632 7.10 -2.04 14.74
C LEU A 632 7.34 -3.53 14.48
N THR A 633 7.23 -3.93 13.21
CA THR A 633 7.43 -5.32 12.78
C THR A 633 8.90 -5.66 12.59
N HIS A 634 9.21 -6.95 12.48
CA HIS A 634 10.55 -7.40 12.10
C HIS A 634 11.03 -6.77 10.78
N GLU A 635 10.17 -6.66 9.77
CA GLU A 635 10.54 -6.04 8.48
C GLU A 635 10.64 -4.52 8.55
N ASN A 636 9.86 -3.83 9.41
CA ASN A 636 10.05 -2.39 9.62
C ASN A 636 11.47 -2.08 10.10
N LEU A 637 11.96 -2.84 11.07
CA LEU A 637 13.31 -2.66 11.61
C LEU A 637 14.38 -3.09 10.61
N ALA A 638 14.20 -4.25 9.95
CA ALA A 638 15.18 -4.79 9.01
C ALA A 638 15.33 -3.95 7.74
N SER A 639 14.22 -3.50 7.15
CA SER A 639 14.24 -2.67 5.95
C SER A 639 14.93 -1.33 6.20
N ASN A 640 14.63 -0.66 7.32
CA ASN A 640 15.27 0.61 7.65
C ASN A 640 16.78 0.45 7.89
N ALA A 641 17.21 -0.59 8.61
CA ALA A 641 18.62 -0.87 8.86
C ALA A 641 19.40 -1.16 7.56
N ARG A 642 18.83 -1.98 6.65
CA ARG A 642 19.45 -2.28 5.35
C ARG A 642 19.68 -1.02 4.53
N VAL A 643 18.62 -0.24 4.35
CA VAL A 643 18.67 0.96 3.50
C VAL A 643 19.62 1.99 4.09
N LEU A 644 19.66 2.17 5.42
CA LEU A 644 20.58 3.12 6.04
C LEU A 644 22.04 2.67 6.00
N ALA A 645 22.31 1.37 6.20
CA ALA A 645 23.67 0.83 6.06
C ALA A 645 24.20 1.05 4.64
N GLU A 646 23.37 0.81 3.63
CA GLU A 646 23.71 1.08 2.22
C GLU A 646 23.84 2.59 1.94
N THR A 647 22.82 3.39 2.27
CA THR A 647 22.76 4.83 1.95
C THR A 647 23.89 5.63 2.60
N TRP A 648 24.36 5.22 3.78
CA TRP A 648 25.43 5.91 4.51
C TRP A 648 26.78 5.19 4.41
N HIS A 649 26.88 4.22 3.49
CA HIS A 649 28.11 3.49 3.17
C HIS A 649 28.75 2.86 4.42
N PHE A 650 27.94 2.28 5.31
CA PHE A 650 28.47 1.54 6.44
C PHE A 650 29.10 0.22 5.98
N SER A 651 30.29 -0.06 6.51
CA SER A 651 31.02 -1.30 6.27
C SER A 651 31.46 -1.95 7.60
N PRO A 652 31.97 -3.19 7.56
CA PRO A 652 32.53 -3.83 8.75
C PRO A 652 33.71 -3.10 9.39
N ASP A 653 34.35 -2.16 8.68
CA ASP A 653 35.48 -1.38 9.18
C ASP A 653 35.06 -0.16 9.98
N ASP A 654 33.76 0.15 10.00
CA ASP A 654 33.26 1.29 10.75
C ASP A 654 33.24 1.07 12.25
N VAL A 655 33.50 2.17 12.95
CA VAL A 655 33.41 2.27 14.40
C VAL A 655 32.53 3.47 14.74
N LEU A 656 31.31 3.18 15.20
CA LEU A 656 30.35 4.20 15.62
C LEU A 656 30.59 4.64 17.06
N ILE A 657 30.62 5.95 17.28
CA ILE A 657 30.49 6.52 18.62
C ILE A 657 29.00 6.51 19.03
N HIS A 658 28.59 5.62 19.93
CA HIS A 658 27.19 5.42 20.30
C HIS A 658 26.88 5.98 21.71
N ALA A 659 26.57 7.28 21.79
CA ALA A 659 26.16 7.96 23.02
C ALA A 659 24.64 8.25 23.13
N LEU A 660 23.85 7.78 22.16
CA LEU A 660 22.39 7.97 22.14
C LEU A 660 21.65 7.06 23.14
N PRO A 661 20.50 7.47 23.67
CA PRO A 661 19.67 6.62 24.54
C PRO A 661 19.10 5.40 23.79
N ILE A 662 19.04 4.25 24.47
CA ILE A 662 18.51 2.99 23.91
C ILE A 662 17.02 2.77 24.20
N PHE A 663 16.33 3.74 24.81
CA PHE A 663 14.86 3.74 24.87
C PHE A 663 14.22 4.48 23.68
N HIS A 664 15.03 5.08 22.81
CA HIS A 664 14.56 5.90 21.69
C HIS A 664 14.96 5.28 20.36
N ILE A 665 14.09 5.40 19.34
CA ILE A 665 14.28 4.82 18.00
C ILE A 665 15.65 5.13 17.39
N HIS A 666 16.16 6.35 17.59
CA HIS A 666 17.45 6.77 17.03
C HIS A 666 18.65 5.97 17.58
N GLY A 667 18.72 5.73 18.88
CA GLY A 667 19.82 4.95 19.46
C GLY A 667 19.61 3.44 19.25
N LEU A 668 18.44 2.93 19.62
CA LEU A 668 18.21 1.49 19.59
C LEU A 668 17.97 0.95 18.18
N PHE A 669 17.03 1.52 17.42
CA PHE A 669 16.59 0.90 16.16
C PHE A 669 17.28 1.44 14.91
N VAL A 670 17.89 2.62 14.97
CA VAL A 670 18.67 3.19 13.86
C VAL A 670 20.15 2.91 14.08
N ALA A 671 20.77 3.53 15.09
CA ALA A 671 22.20 3.45 15.30
C ALA A 671 22.66 2.00 15.54
N THR A 672 22.04 1.28 16.48
CA THR A 672 22.46 -0.10 16.76
C THR A 672 22.16 -1.08 15.61
N ASN A 673 21.00 -0.97 14.97
CA ASN A 673 20.65 -1.88 13.88
C ASN A 673 21.51 -1.66 12.63
N VAL A 674 21.91 -0.42 12.32
CA VAL A 674 22.87 -0.16 11.22
C VAL A 674 24.20 -0.87 11.49
N ILE A 675 24.70 -0.85 12.73
CA ILE A 675 25.93 -1.59 13.10
C ILE A 675 25.74 -3.10 12.94
N LEU A 676 24.62 -3.64 13.41
CA LEU A 676 24.30 -5.07 13.24
C LEU A 676 24.21 -5.46 11.76
N PHE A 677 23.62 -4.61 10.90
CA PHE A 677 23.46 -4.86 9.47
C PHE A 677 24.71 -4.56 8.64
N ALA A 678 25.66 -3.79 9.16
CA ALA A 678 26.95 -3.53 8.51
C ALA A 678 28.04 -4.52 8.93
N GLY A 679 27.84 -5.27 10.02
CA GLY A 679 28.92 -6.06 10.62
C GLY A 679 30.00 -5.20 11.29
N ALA A 680 29.64 -3.97 11.67
CA ALA A 680 30.55 -2.93 12.17
C ALA A 680 30.76 -3.03 13.71
N SER A 681 31.54 -2.11 14.27
CA SER A 681 31.77 -2.00 15.70
C SER A 681 31.22 -0.68 16.26
N MET A 682 31.02 -0.59 17.58
CA MET A 682 30.69 0.67 18.25
C MET A 682 31.39 0.86 19.58
N LEU A 683 31.76 2.11 19.86
CA LEU A 683 32.14 2.61 21.18
C LEU A 683 30.85 2.97 21.93
N PHE A 684 30.49 2.18 22.92
CA PHE A 684 29.19 2.26 23.59
C PHE A 684 29.31 3.04 24.90
N TYR A 685 28.99 4.33 24.84
CA TYR A 685 29.03 5.24 25.99
C TYR A 685 27.65 5.38 26.64
N GLU A 686 27.60 5.33 27.97
CA GLU A 686 26.35 5.36 28.75
C GLU A 686 25.59 6.67 28.53
N LYS A 687 26.32 7.77 28.37
CA LYS A 687 25.80 9.12 28.11
C LYS A 687 26.74 9.92 27.22
N PHE A 688 26.28 11.07 26.76
CA PHE A 688 27.10 12.00 25.99
C PHE A 688 27.99 12.86 26.89
N ASP A 689 29.28 12.86 26.61
CA ASP A 689 30.28 13.76 27.19
C ASP A 689 31.20 14.32 26.07
N PRO A 690 31.25 15.64 25.83
CA PRO A 690 32.01 16.20 24.73
C PRO A 690 33.49 15.80 24.68
N ALA A 691 34.16 15.75 25.84
CA ALA A 691 35.58 15.43 25.90
C ALA A 691 35.84 13.97 25.54
N GLN A 692 35.02 13.05 26.07
CA GLN A 692 35.07 11.63 25.75
C GLN A 692 34.78 11.37 24.27
N ILE A 693 33.78 12.04 23.70
CA ILE A 693 33.41 11.89 22.29
C ILE A 693 34.52 12.40 21.37
N ILE A 694 35.12 13.56 21.67
CA ILE A 694 36.25 14.10 20.91
C ILE A 694 37.46 13.15 20.97
N ALA A 695 37.79 12.63 22.15
CA ALA A 695 38.87 11.65 22.29
C ALA A 695 38.60 10.37 21.47
N ALA A 696 37.34 9.94 21.40
CA ALA A 696 36.92 8.77 20.63
C ALA A 696 37.03 8.94 19.11
N MET A 697 36.93 10.17 18.59
CA MET A 697 37.04 10.46 17.14
C MET A 697 38.39 10.05 16.54
N GLN A 698 39.45 9.93 17.35
CA GLN A 698 40.77 9.46 16.92
C GLN A 698 40.84 7.97 16.59
N ARG A 699 39.78 7.21 16.85
CA ARG A 699 39.69 5.77 16.58
C ARG A 699 38.31 5.32 16.11
N ALA A 700 37.43 6.28 15.86
CA ALA A 700 36.09 6.07 15.32
C ALA A 700 35.98 6.63 13.91
N THR A 701 34.94 6.22 13.19
CA THR A 701 34.67 6.69 11.83
C THR A 701 33.35 7.44 11.72
N VAL A 702 32.38 7.15 12.59
CA VAL A 702 31.03 7.72 12.52
C VAL A 702 30.53 8.20 13.88
N LEU A 703 29.83 9.34 13.90
CA LEU A 703 29.06 9.81 15.05
C LEU A 703 27.60 10.05 14.62
N MET A 704 26.66 9.36 15.28
CA MET A 704 25.23 9.67 15.20
C MET A 704 24.81 10.44 16.45
N GLY A 705 24.21 11.62 16.26
CA GLY A 705 23.88 12.53 17.34
C GLY A 705 22.57 13.28 17.13
N VAL A 706 22.13 13.96 18.19
CA VAL A 706 21.08 14.97 18.12
C VAL A 706 21.72 16.36 17.95
N PRO A 707 20.99 17.37 17.47
CA PRO A 707 21.54 18.73 17.31
C PRO A 707 22.28 19.27 18.55
N THR A 708 21.79 18.97 19.76
CA THR A 708 22.43 19.41 21.01
C THR A 708 23.82 18.80 21.24
N PHE A 709 24.15 17.65 20.65
CA PHE A 709 25.52 17.11 20.69
C PHE A 709 26.46 18.04 19.94
N TYR A 710 26.08 18.45 18.72
CA TYR A 710 26.91 19.29 17.86
C TYR A 710 27.11 20.68 18.43
N VAL A 711 26.07 21.28 19.03
CA VAL A 711 26.19 22.55 19.77
C VAL A 711 27.20 22.43 20.92
N ARG A 712 27.11 21.35 21.72
CA ARG A 712 28.03 21.13 22.85
C ARG A 712 29.46 20.80 22.39
N LEU A 713 29.62 20.10 21.27
CA LEU A 713 30.93 19.84 20.67
C LEU A 713 31.58 21.14 20.18
N LEU A 714 30.82 22.02 19.51
CA LEU A 714 31.30 23.33 19.07
C LEU A 714 31.73 24.22 20.24
N GLY A 715 31.08 24.10 21.40
CA GLY A 715 31.47 24.78 22.63
C GLY A 715 32.75 24.24 23.27
N HIS A 716 33.27 23.09 22.85
CA HIS A 716 34.44 22.46 23.43
C HIS A 716 35.71 22.76 22.62
N LYS A 717 36.74 23.32 23.28
CA LYS A 717 37.99 23.77 22.63
C LYS A 717 38.77 22.65 21.92
N GLY A 718 38.56 21.40 22.31
CA GLY A 718 39.19 20.23 21.71
C GLY A 718 38.60 19.80 20.36
N LEU A 719 37.48 20.38 19.90
CA LEU A 719 36.94 20.09 18.58
C LEU A 719 37.76 20.83 17.51
N THR A 720 38.66 20.12 16.86
CA THR A 720 39.53 20.63 15.79
C THR A 720 39.45 19.72 14.57
N GLU A 721 39.92 20.20 13.43
CA GLU A 721 40.07 19.39 12.21
C GLU A 721 40.89 18.11 12.48
N ASP A 722 42.04 18.25 13.16
CA ASP A 722 42.88 17.12 13.58
C ASP A 722 42.13 16.12 14.47
N ALA A 723 41.31 16.61 15.40
CA ALA A 723 40.52 15.76 16.29
C ALA A 723 39.53 14.89 15.50
N THR A 724 39.02 15.41 14.37
CA THR A 724 38.03 14.76 13.51
C THR A 724 38.62 14.04 12.29
N ALA A 725 39.95 13.99 12.14
CA ALA A 725 40.59 13.55 10.90
C ALA A 725 40.26 12.10 10.46
N LYS A 726 39.92 11.20 11.40
CA LYS A 726 39.52 9.81 11.08
C LYS A 726 38.02 9.62 10.87
N MET A 727 37.23 10.66 11.16
CA MET A 727 35.78 10.62 10.98
C MET A 727 35.46 10.75 9.51
N ARG A 728 34.56 9.92 9.00
CA ARG A 728 34.00 10.04 7.65
C ARG A 728 32.58 10.58 7.63
N LEU A 729 31.85 10.47 8.75
CA LEU A 729 30.43 10.78 8.78
C LEU A 729 29.96 11.30 10.15
N PHE A 730 29.19 12.38 10.10
CA PHE A 730 28.45 12.93 11.23
C PHE A 730 26.98 13.00 10.85
N VAL A 731 26.12 12.30 11.59
CA VAL A 731 24.68 12.20 11.32
C VAL A 731 23.87 12.88 12.41
N SER A 732 23.08 13.89 12.05
CA SER A 732 22.24 14.62 13.00
C SER A 732 20.76 14.46 12.73
N GLY A 733 19.98 14.32 13.81
CA GLY A 733 18.60 14.78 13.78
C GLY A 733 17.82 14.29 14.98
N SER A 734 16.58 13.84 14.78
CA SER A 734 15.56 13.75 15.84
C SER A 734 15.09 15.12 16.34
N ALA A 735 15.76 16.21 16.00
CA ALA A 735 15.28 17.59 16.09
C ALA A 735 15.89 18.38 14.90
N PRO A 736 15.32 19.54 14.53
CA PRO A 736 15.92 20.42 13.52
C PRO A 736 17.33 20.86 13.93
N LEU A 737 18.29 20.80 13.01
CA LEU A 737 19.60 21.41 13.18
C LEU A 737 19.52 22.87 12.76
N LEU A 738 20.20 23.75 13.51
CA LEU A 738 20.28 25.16 13.14
C LEU A 738 21.30 25.35 12.01
N PRO A 739 21.02 26.21 11.00
CA PRO A 739 21.96 26.55 9.93
C PRO A 739 23.33 26.98 10.48
N GLU A 740 23.33 27.79 11.54
CA GLU A 740 24.53 28.31 12.18
C GLU A 740 25.38 27.16 12.75
N THR A 741 24.74 26.17 13.37
CA THR A 741 25.42 24.98 13.88
C THR A 741 25.99 24.13 12.74
N PHE A 742 25.23 23.96 11.65
CA PHE A 742 25.70 23.25 10.45
C PHE A 742 26.95 23.90 9.86
N HIS A 743 26.91 25.21 9.64
CA HIS A 743 28.01 25.97 9.04
C HIS A 743 29.22 26.06 9.97
N ALA A 744 29.03 26.37 11.25
CA ALA A 744 30.12 26.44 12.23
C ALA A 744 30.82 25.08 12.41
N PHE A 745 30.08 23.98 12.38
CA PHE A 745 30.67 22.64 12.44
C PHE A 745 31.53 22.34 11.20
N LYS A 746 31.03 22.68 10.01
CA LYS A 746 31.78 22.54 8.76
C LYS A 746 33.03 23.40 8.75
N GLU A 747 32.96 24.64 9.20
CA GLU A 747 34.11 25.54 9.29
C GLU A 747 35.16 25.04 10.31
N ARG A 748 34.72 24.52 11.46
CA ARG A 748 35.63 24.06 12.53
C ARG A 748 36.33 22.74 12.21
N THR A 749 35.67 21.84 11.48
CA THR A 749 36.09 20.44 11.33
C THR A 749 36.36 20.00 9.89
N GLY A 750 35.95 20.80 8.90
CA GLY A 750 35.93 20.39 7.49
C GLY A 750 34.76 19.48 7.12
N HIS A 751 33.98 18.98 8.08
CA HIS A 751 32.89 18.02 7.85
C HIS A 751 31.51 18.68 7.80
N ALA A 752 30.75 18.41 6.75
CA ALA A 752 29.34 18.78 6.70
C ALA A 752 28.47 17.73 7.41
N ILE A 753 27.61 18.14 8.34
CA ILE A 753 26.70 17.23 9.04
C ILE A 753 25.66 16.69 8.06
N LEU A 754 25.35 15.39 8.12
CA LEU A 754 24.27 14.78 7.37
C LEU A 754 22.98 14.84 8.19
N GLU A 755 22.04 15.68 7.78
CA GLU A 755 20.69 15.74 8.35
C GLU A 755 19.76 14.72 7.68
N ARG A 756 18.88 14.11 8.48
CA ARG A 756 17.94 13.06 8.07
C ARG A 756 16.65 13.16 8.85
N TYR A 757 15.54 12.75 8.26
CA TYR A 757 14.21 12.79 8.87
C TYR A 757 13.62 11.41 9.05
N GLY A 758 12.91 11.26 10.18
CA GLY A 758 12.18 10.08 10.57
C GLY A 758 11.43 10.30 11.86
N MET A 759 10.46 9.44 12.13
CA MET A 759 9.69 9.43 13.38
C MET A 759 9.52 8.00 13.90
N THR A 760 8.96 7.87 15.09
CA THR A 760 8.79 6.55 15.74
C THR A 760 7.97 5.60 14.86
N GLU A 761 6.94 6.13 14.20
CA GLU A 761 5.98 5.43 13.36
C GLU A 761 6.59 4.96 12.02
N THR A 762 7.77 5.45 11.64
CA THR A 762 8.28 5.25 10.28
C THR A 762 9.74 4.83 10.22
N GLY A 763 10.48 4.88 11.32
CA GLY A 763 11.95 4.89 11.22
C GLY A 763 12.41 6.10 10.41
N MET A 764 13.56 5.98 9.74
CA MET A 764 14.06 7.05 8.85
C MET A 764 13.36 7.00 7.49
N ASN A 765 13.00 8.18 6.96
CA ASN A 765 12.28 8.36 5.69
C ASN A 765 13.13 9.05 4.62
N THR A 766 13.91 10.06 5.03
CA THR A 766 14.74 10.85 4.12
C THR A 766 16.12 11.07 4.72
N SER A 767 17.11 11.32 3.88
CA SER A 767 18.48 11.62 4.28
C SER A 767 19.12 12.60 3.31
N ASN A 768 19.90 13.55 3.81
CA ASN A 768 20.88 14.24 2.96
C ASN A 768 21.80 13.19 2.34
N PRO A 769 22.27 13.40 1.10
CA PRO A 769 23.07 12.40 0.43
C PRO A 769 24.40 12.18 1.15
N TYR A 770 24.89 10.94 1.13
CA TYR A 770 26.24 10.63 1.58
C TYR A 770 27.25 11.26 0.63
N ASP A 771 27.14 10.92 -0.66
CA ASP A 771 27.87 11.53 -1.78
C ASP A 771 27.03 12.65 -2.40
N GLY A 772 27.44 13.90 -2.23
CA GLY A 772 26.77 15.05 -2.81
C GLY A 772 26.66 16.24 -1.88
N GLU A 773 25.89 17.24 -2.30
CA GLU A 773 25.66 18.45 -1.53
C GLU A 773 24.77 18.17 -0.31
N ARG A 774 25.27 18.45 0.90
CA ARG A 774 24.46 18.43 2.13
C ARG A 774 24.02 19.85 2.42
N ILE A 775 22.71 20.04 2.61
CA ILE A 775 22.11 21.37 2.57
C ILE A 775 21.44 21.64 3.91
N ALA A 776 21.90 22.68 4.59
CA ALA A 776 21.31 23.15 5.83
C ALA A 776 19.81 23.39 5.67
N GLU A 777 19.03 23.15 6.74
CA GLU A 777 17.56 23.28 6.77
C GLU A 777 16.80 22.29 5.88
N THR A 778 17.49 21.33 5.28
CA THR A 778 16.87 20.23 4.55
C THR A 778 17.14 18.92 5.27
N VAL A 779 16.22 17.98 5.13
CA VAL A 779 16.38 16.60 5.62
C VAL A 779 16.66 15.62 4.47
N GLY A 780 17.03 16.17 3.31
CA GLY A 780 17.49 15.47 2.13
C GLY A 780 16.42 14.77 1.32
N LEU A 781 16.83 13.71 0.64
CA LEU A 781 16.05 12.97 -0.35
C LEU A 781 15.36 11.76 0.28
N PRO A 782 14.23 11.28 -0.28
CA PRO A 782 13.63 10.01 0.11
C PRO A 782 14.63 8.85 0.08
N LEU A 783 14.61 8.02 1.11
CA LEU A 783 15.43 6.79 1.16
C LEU A 783 14.92 5.76 0.15
N THR A 784 15.80 4.89 -0.33
CA THR A 784 15.44 3.81 -1.26
C THR A 784 14.31 2.94 -0.69
N GLY A 785 13.23 2.78 -1.45
CA GLY A 785 12.05 2.03 -1.03
C GLY A 785 11.07 2.79 -0.13
N THR A 786 11.37 4.05 0.22
CA THR A 786 10.45 4.97 0.87
C THR A 786 9.98 6.04 -0.12
N GLU A 787 8.66 6.16 -0.26
CA GLU A 787 8.02 7.21 -1.03
C GLU A 787 7.65 8.36 -0.09
N VAL A 788 7.88 9.59 -0.53
CA VAL A 788 7.51 10.81 0.20
C VAL A 788 6.78 11.74 -0.75
N ARG A 789 5.66 12.30 -0.30
CA ARG A 789 4.91 13.33 -1.03
C ARG A 789 4.46 14.45 -0.11
N ILE A 790 4.17 15.59 -0.72
CA ILE A 790 3.53 16.73 -0.04
C ILE A 790 2.08 16.76 -0.51
N ALA A 791 1.14 16.77 0.43
CA ALA A 791 -0.27 16.77 0.14
C ALA A 791 -1.01 17.89 0.88
N GLU A 792 -2.14 18.32 0.34
CA GLU A 792 -3.08 19.17 1.07
C GLU A 792 -3.69 18.35 2.24
N PRO A 793 -3.71 18.88 3.48
CA PRO A 793 -4.13 18.12 4.66
C PRO A 793 -5.51 17.48 4.54
N ASP A 794 -6.51 18.24 4.05
CA ASP A 794 -7.91 17.80 4.04
C ASP A 794 -8.24 16.90 2.84
N SER A 795 -7.90 17.35 1.62
CA SER A 795 -8.25 16.63 0.39
C SER A 795 -7.31 15.46 0.07
N GLY A 796 -6.09 15.46 0.62
CA GLY A 796 -5.03 14.53 0.23
C GLY A 796 -4.49 14.76 -1.19
N LYS A 797 -4.87 15.86 -1.85
CA LYS A 797 -4.37 16.23 -3.17
C LYS A 797 -2.86 16.50 -3.09
N ILE A 798 -2.10 15.86 -3.98
CA ILE A 798 -0.65 16.06 -4.06
C ILE A 798 -0.37 17.50 -4.53
N LEU A 799 0.52 18.17 -3.81
CA LEU A 799 0.95 19.53 -4.13
C LEU A 799 2.21 19.50 -5.02
N PRO A 800 2.34 20.46 -5.96
CA PRO A 800 3.58 20.65 -6.73
C PRO A 800 4.81 20.89 -5.85
N ALA A 801 5.99 20.67 -6.43
CA ALA A 801 7.25 21.08 -5.80
C ALA A 801 7.24 22.58 -5.50
N GLY A 802 7.82 22.99 -4.36
CA GLY A 802 7.78 24.37 -3.90
C GLY A 802 6.63 24.69 -2.95
N GLU A 803 5.51 23.95 -3.03
CA GLU A 803 4.33 24.22 -2.20
C GLU A 803 4.42 23.54 -0.83
N ILE A 804 3.78 24.17 0.17
CA ILE A 804 3.76 23.71 1.56
C ILE A 804 2.51 22.88 1.81
N GLY A 805 2.68 21.67 2.31
CA GLY A 805 1.59 20.79 2.71
C GLY A 805 2.02 19.81 3.79
N VAL A 806 1.18 18.82 4.07
CA VAL A 806 1.52 17.73 4.99
C VAL A 806 2.45 16.74 4.30
N ILE A 807 3.51 16.34 5.00
CA ILE A 807 4.42 15.28 4.55
C ILE A 807 3.70 13.95 4.75
N GLU A 808 3.56 13.19 3.68
CA GLU A 808 3.02 11.83 3.71
C GLU A 808 4.07 10.84 3.22
N VAL A 809 4.14 9.67 3.87
CA VAL A 809 5.18 8.67 3.57
C VAL A 809 4.60 7.26 3.40
N ARG A 810 5.23 6.47 2.54
CA ARG A 810 4.87 5.05 2.31
C ARG A 810 6.13 4.22 2.10
N GLY A 811 6.18 3.01 2.65
CA GLY A 811 7.33 2.13 2.51
C GLY A 811 7.32 0.95 3.49
N PRO A 812 8.27 0.01 3.38
CA PRO A 812 8.37 -1.15 4.27
C PRO A 812 8.80 -0.79 5.69
N ASN A 813 9.30 0.44 5.90
CA ASN A 813 9.72 1.00 7.18
C ASN A 813 8.55 1.54 8.02
N ILE A 814 7.37 1.70 7.42
CA ILE A 814 6.19 2.27 8.08
C ILE A 814 5.56 1.24 9.03
N PHE A 815 5.36 1.65 10.29
CA PHE A 815 4.77 0.85 11.35
C PHE A 815 3.43 0.20 10.95
N LYS A 816 3.05 -0.86 11.66
CA LYS A 816 1.78 -1.55 11.46
C LYS A 816 0.56 -0.73 11.90
N GLY A 817 0.78 0.28 12.74
CA GLY A 817 -0.24 1.11 13.37
C GLY A 817 -0.01 1.32 14.86
N TYR A 818 -1.00 1.91 15.51
CA TYR A 818 -0.99 2.15 16.95
C TYR A 818 -1.63 0.98 17.72
N TRP A 819 -0.95 0.52 18.76
CA TRP A 819 -1.39 -0.54 19.67
C TRP A 819 -2.75 -0.19 20.28
N ASN A 820 -3.69 -1.14 20.22
CA ASN A 820 -5.07 -0.99 20.72
C ASN A 820 -5.84 0.24 20.18
N MET A 821 -5.44 0.79 19.02
CA MET A 821 -6.09 1.96 18.43
C MET A 821 -6.34 1.80 16.92
N PRO A 822 -7.19 0.85 16.48
CA PRO A 822 -7.43 0.58 15.06
C PRO A 822 -8.10 1.74 14.32
N GLU A 823 -9.07 2.43 14.94
CA GLU A 823 -9.73 3.59 14.34
C GLU A 823 -8.74 4.75 14.16
N LYS A 824 -7.92 5.02 15.19
CA LYS A 824 -6.90 6.07 15.08
C LYS A 824 -5.86 5.72 14.03
N THR A 825 -5.46 4.45 13.96
CA THR A 825 -4.57 3.95 12.91
C THR A 825 -5.18 4.22 11.54
N ALA A 826 -6.41 3.78 11.28
CA ALA A 826 -7.07 4.00 10.00
C ALA A 826 -7.17 5.49 9.62
N SER A 827 -7.42 6.38 10.59
CA SER A 827 -7.50 7.83 10.34
C SER A 827 -6.18 8.49 9.93
N GLU A 828 -5.04 7.86 10.23
CA GLU A 828 -3.70 8.41 9.96
C GLU A 828 -3.11 7.85 8.65
N PHE A 829 -3.86 7.02 7.93
CA PHE A 829 -3.48 6.49 6.63
C PHE A 829 -4.48 6.91 5.55
N ARG A 830 -3.96 7.29 4.39
CA ARG A 830 -4.73 7.47 3.17
C ARG A 830 -5.13 6.11 2.58
N THR A 831 -6.17 6.11 1.75
CA THR A 831 -6.69 4.89 1.11
C THR A 831 -5.69 4.21 0.15
N ASP A 832 -4.69 4.96 -0.32
CA ASP A 832 -3.57 4.48 -1.14
C ASP A 832 -2.33 4.04 -0.33
N GLY A 833 -2.47 3.98 1.00
CA GLY A 833 -1.47 3.43 1.92
C GLY A 833 -0.41 4.42 2.42
N PHE A 834 -0.53 5.71 2.10
CA PHE A 834 0.35 6.74 2.65
C PHE A 834 0.00 7.08 4.11
N PHE A 835 1.01 7.08 4.98
CA PHE A 835 0.90 7.54 6.36
C PHE A 835 1.03 9.06 6.43
N ILE A 836 0.09 9.70 7.12
CA ILE A 836 0.05 11.15 7.33
C ILE A 836 0.91 11.48 8.56
N THR A 837 2.07 12.11 8.35
CA THR A 837 3.03 12.33 9.45
C THR A 837 2.60 13.41 10.45
N GLY A 838 1.72 14.32 10.00
CA GLY A 838 1.34 15.53 10.72
C GLY A 838 2.43 16.61 10.74
N ASP A 839 3.58 16.36 10.12
CA ASP A 839 4.63 17.35 9.89
C ASP A 839 4.35 18.09 8.57
N LEU A 840 4.49 19.41 8.59
CA LEU A 840 4.34 20.29 7.44
C LEU A 840 5.69 20.51 6.79
N GLY A 841 5.72 20.46 5.47
CA GLY A 841 6.95 20.62 4.71
C GLY A 841 6.70 20.86 3.23
N MET A 842 7.80 20.91 2.51
CA MET A 842 7.82 21.07 1.06
C MET A 842 8.94 20.22 0.47
N ILE A 843 8.80 19.86 -0.80
CA ILE A 843 9.86 19.28 -1.62
C ILE A 843 10.31 20.36 -2.60
N ASP A 844 11.60 20.70 -2.58
CA ASP A 844 12.17 21.69 -3.50
C ASP A 844 12.32 21.13 -4.93
N GLU A 845 12.71 21.97 -5.88
CA GLU A 845 12.84 21.56 -7.29
C GLU A 845 13.90 20.48 -7.53
N ARG A 846 14.86 20.33 -6.62
CA ARG A 846 15.93 19.32 -6.62
C ARG A 846 15.53 18.05 -5.87
N GLY A 847 14.33 18.00 -5.29
CA GLY A 847 13.80 16.86 -4.55
C GLY A 847 14.12 16.86 -3.05
N TYR A 848 14.76 17.89 -2.51
CA TYR A 848 15.09 17.96 -1.09
C TYR A 848 13.85 18.29 -0.27
N VAL A 849 13.64 17.51 0.79
CA VAL A 849 12.55 17.73 1.74
C VAL A 849 12.98 18.76 2.78
N ARG A 850 12.14 19.77 3.01
CA ARG A 850 12.26 20.73 4.11
C ARG A 850 11.09 20.57 5.07
N ILE A 851 11.38 20.56 6.36
CA ILE A 851 10.36 20.49 7.42
C ILE A 851 10.16 21.89 7.98
N LEU A 852 8.94 22.40 7.89
CA LEU A 852 8.57 23.76 8.29
C LEU A 852 7.85 23.79 9.64
N GLY A 853 7.50 22.62 10.19
CA GLY A 853 6.94 22.49 11.53
C GLY A 853 5.92 21.37 11.62
N ARG A 854 5.05 21.44 12.64
CA ARG A 854 3.91 20.53 12.80
C ARG A 854 2.62 21.24 12.41
N GLY A 855 1.70 20.52 11.80
CA GLY A 855 0.37 21.03 11.47
C GLY A 855 -0.37 21.62 12.67
N LYS A 856 -0.30 20.94 13.82
CA LYS A 856 -0.90 21.42 15.07
C LYS A 856 -0.20 22.62 15.72
N ASP A 857 1.05 22.89 15.32
CA ASP A 857 1.81 24.01 15.87
C ASP A 857 1.69 25.26 14.99
N LEU A 858 1.07 25.13 13.82
CA LEU A 858 0.70 26.22 12.95
C LEU A 858 -0.11 27.26 13.74
N VAL A 859 0.31 28.52 13.67
CA VAL A 859 -0.42 29.62 14.28
C VAL A 859 -1.32 30.23 13.22
N ILE A 860 -2.62 30.27 13.48
CA ILE A 860 -3.59 30.90 12.58
C ILE A 860 -3.91 32.29 13.15
N SER A 861 -3.15 33.28 12.70
CA SER A 861 -3.28 34.67 13.16
C SER A 861 -4.01 35.51 12.12
N GLY A 862 -5.23 35.94 12.43
CA GLY A 862 -6.04 36.78 11.55
C GLY A 862 -6.45 36.09 10.25
N GLY A 863 -6.62 34.76 10.28
CA GLY A 863 -6.95 33.95 9.11
C GLY A 863 -5.76 33.57 8.22
N PHE A 864 -4.54 33.96 8.61
CA PHE A 864 -3.31 33.61 7.89
C PHE A 864 -2.49 32.56 8.65
N ASN A 865 -1.91 31.64 7.89
CA ASN A 865 -1.02 30.61 8.38
C ASN A 865 0.37 31.20 8.67
N VAL A 866 0.78 31.14 9.94
CA VAL A 866 2.11 31.51 10.40
C VAL A 866 2.83 30.24 10.85
N TYR A 867 3.84 29.85 10.09
CA TYR A 867 4.67 28.68 10.37
C TYR A 867 5.70 29.06 11.44
N PRO A 868 5.65 28.50 12.65
CA PRO A 868 6.54 28.92 13.73
C PRO A 868 8.01 28.85 13.37
N LYS A 869 8.43 27.79 12.63
CA LYS A 869 9.85 27.58 12.34
C LYS A 869 10.42 28.66 11.42
N GLU A 870 9.62 29.20 10.50
CA GLU A 870 10.01 30.34 9.65
C GLU A 870 10.35 31.56 10.50
N VAL A 871 9.52 31.85 11.51
CA VAL A 871 9.73 32.98 12.42
C VAL A 871 10.90 32.71 13.37
N GLU A 872 11.03 31.48 13.88
CA GLU A 872 12.14 31.06 14.74
C GLU A 872 13.48 31.20 14.03
N SER A 873 13.62 30.70 12.80
CA SER A 873 14.88 30.81 12.04
C SER A 873 15.32 32.26 11.86
N GLU A 874 14.39 33.18 11.59
CA GLU A 874 14.73 34.61 11.49
C GLU A 874 15.18 35.20 12.83
N ILE A 875 14.51 34.84 13.94
CA ILE A 875 14.88 35.31 15.28
C ILE A 875 16.22 34.71 15.73
N ASP A 876 16.44 33.43 15.48
CA ASP A 876 17.64 32.68 15.83
C ASP A 876 18.87 33.23 15.08
N SER A 877 18.68 33.83 13.91
CA SER A 877 19.75 34.47 13.12
C SER A 877 20.23 35.83 13.69
N ILE A 878 19.56 36.37 14.71
CA ILE A 878 19.88 37.70 15.28
C ILE A 878 21.05 37.58 16.26
N GLU A 879 22.09 38.39 16.05
CA GLU A 879 23.24 38.47 16.97
C GLU A 879 22.79 38.79 18.40
N GLY A 880 23.16 37.91 19.34
CA GLY A 880 22.80 37.99 20.75
C GLY A 880 21.58 37.16 21.15
N VAL A 881 20.95 36.45 20.20
CA VAL A 881 19.97 35.38 20.44
C VAL A 881 20.66 34.02 20.40
N VAL A 882 20.32 33.13 21.33
CA VAL A 882 20.82 31.74 21.36
C VAL A 882 19.83 30.82 20.65
N GLU A 883 18.55 30.97 20.95
CA GLU A 883 17.46 30.21 20.35
C GLU A 883 16.10 30.85 20.68
N SER A 884 15.07 30.43 19.97
CA SER A 884 13.70 30.87 20.17
C SER A 884 12.66 29.76 19.99
N ALA A 885 11.48 29.98 20.56
CA ALA A 885 10.29 29.18 20.33
C ALA A 885 9.09 30.09 20.05
N VAL A 886 8.49 29.92 18.88
CA VAL A 886 7.29 30.64 18.44
C VAL A 886 6.06 29.76 18.68
N ILE A 887 5.07 30.35 19.34
CA ILE A 887 3.81 29.73 19.74
C ILE A 887 2.63 30.62 19.37
N GLY A 888 1.51 29.98 19.06
CA GLY A 888 0.19 30.62 19.00
C GLY A 888 -0.47 30.52 20.36
N VAL A 889 -0.98 31.65 20.86
CA VAL A 889 -1.78 31.71 22.09
C VAL A 889 -3.03 32.55 21.82
N PRO A 890 -4.15 32.31 22.52
CA PRO A 890 -5.42 32.99 22.24
C PRO A 890 -5.29 34.51 22.22
N HIS A 891 -5.82 35.14 21.17
CA HIS A 891 -5.82 36.60 21.00
C HIS A 891 -7.22 37.08 20.60
N PRO A 892 -7.78 38.14 21.24
CA PRO A 892 -9.16 38.59 21.00
C PRO A 892 -9.44 38.97 19.54
N ASP A 893 -8.51 39.69 18.89
CA ASP A 893 -8.73 40.20 17.52
C ASP A 893 -8.31 39.23 16.40
N PHE A 894 -7.33 38.35 16.66
CA PHE A 894 -6.69 37.54 15.62
C PHE A 894 -6.99 36.04 15.73
N GLY A 895 -7.75 35.61 16.74
CA GLY A 895 -7.91 34.21 17.10
C GLY A 895 -6.69 33.70 17.87
N GLU A 896 -5.53 33.65 17.21
CA GLU A 896 -4.24 33.42 17.84
C GLU A 896 -3.28 34.59 17.62
N GLY A 897 -2.50 34.94 18.65
CA GLY A 897 -1.42 35.90 18.57
C GLY A 897 -0.07 35.18 18.50
N VAL A 898 0.73 35.52 17.49
CA VAL A 898 2.10 35.02 17.34
C VAL A 898 2.95 35.52 18.51
N THR A 899 3.51 34.62 19.31
CA THR A 899 4.34 34.97 20.48
C THR A 899 5.68 34.27 20.38
N ALA A 900 6.78 35.02 20.51
CA ALA A 900 8.14 34.47 20.52
C ALA A 900 8.68 34.41 21.95
N VAL A 901 9.19 33.25 22.36
CA VAL A 901 9.91 33.04 23.62
C VAL A 901 11.39 32.88 23.28
N VAL A 902 12.25 33.77 23.77
CA VAL A 902 13.63 33.95 23.29
C VAL A 902 14.63 33.75 24.41
N VAL A 903 15.66 32.95 24.16
CA VAL A 903 16.84 32.80 25.02
C VAL A 903 17.95 33.70 24.49
N ARG A 904 18.50 34.54 25.35
CA ARG A 904 19.58 35.48 25.00
C ARG A 904 20.94 34.89 25.29
N ALA A 905 21.94 35.31 24.51
CA ALA A 905 23.33 35.01 24.84
C ALA A 905 23.72 35.68 26.17
N PRO A 906 24.64 35.08 26.95
CA PRO A 906 25.17 35.73 28.15
C PRO A 906 25.64 37.16 27.84
N SER A 907 25.20 38.13 28.65
CA SER A 907 25.51 39.57 28.49
C SER A 907 24.92 40.27 27.25
N SER A 908 24.06 39.59 26.47
CA SER A 908 23.33 40.22 25.36
C SER A 908 22.31 41.24 25.86
N THR A 909 22.32 42.43 25.27
CA THR A 909 21.36 43.52 25.55
C THR A 909 20.27 43.60 24.49
N VAL A 910 20.06 42.54 23.69
CA VAL A 910 18.97 42.49 22.71
C VAL A 910 17.63 42.64 23.44
N ASP A 911 16.82 43.58 22.96
CA ASP A 911 15.47 43.87 23.46
C ASP A 911 14.40 43.60 22.39
N GLU A 912 13.13 43.66 22.80
CA GLU A 912 11.98 43.40 21.94
C GLU A 912 11.95 44.34 20.72
N SER A 913 12.32 45.61 20.90
CA SER A 913 12.29 46.61 19.83
C SER A 913 13.29 46.29 18.71
N LYS A 914 14.48 45.84 19.08
CA LYS A 914 15.53 45.43 18.13
C LYS A 914 15.10 44.21 17.33
N ILE A 915 14.51 43.19 17.97
CA ILE A 915 14.04 41.99 17.28
C ILE A 915 12.92 42.36 16.30
N VAL A 916 11.90 43.10 16.75
CA VAL A 916 10.77 43.51 15.89
C VAL A 916 11.27 44.31 14.68
N SER A 917 12.15 45.28 14.87
CA SER A 917 12.70 46.10 13.78
C SER A 917 13.45 45.27 12.73
N LEU A 918 14.20 44.25 13.15
CA LEU A 918 14.90 43.37 12.21
C LEU A 918 13.91 42.50 11.41
N LEU A 919 12.87 41.98 12.06
CA LEU A 919 11.84 41.17 11.42
C LEU A 919 10.95 41.96 10.45
N GLU A 920 10.78 43.28 10.64
CA GLU A 920 9.98 44.14 9.75
C GLU A 920 10.41 44.07 8.29
N SER A 921 11.71 43.95 8.05
CA SER A 921 12.29 43.88 6.70
C SER A 921 12.31 42.46 6.10
N ARG A 922 12.06 41.43 6.91
CA ARG A 922 12.28 40.02 6.52
C ARG A 922 11.01 39.18 6.50
N LEU A 923 10.01 39.55 7.31
CA LEU A 923 8.75 38.81 7.45
C LEU A 923 7.55 39.72 7.17
N ALA A 924 6.53 39.15 6.52
CA ALA A 924 5.25 39.81 6.36
C ALA A 924 4.63 40.17 7.72
N LYS A 925 3.94 41.32 7.80
CA LYS A 925 3.42 41.89 9.05
C LYS A 925 2.56 40.95 9.90
N PHE A 926 1.84 40.02 9.27
CA PHE A 926 0.99 39.05 9.99
C PHE A 926 1.79 37.90 10.62
N LYS A 927 3.02 37.64 10.16
CA LYS A 927 3.93 36.60 10.69
C LYS A 927 4.75 37.08 11.88
N GLN A 928 4.89 38.41 12.04
CA GLN A 928 5.73 39.00 13.07
C GLN A 928 5.14 38.75 14.48
N PRO A 929 5.98 38.41 15.48
CA PRO A 929 5.53 38.26 16.85
C PRO A 929 4.83 39.52 17.37
N LYS A 930 3.69 39.34 18.01
CA LYS A 930 2.92 40.41 18.70
C LYS A 930 3.45 40.65 20.12
N LYS A 931 4.12 39.64 20.69
CA LYS A 931 4.86 39.71 21.96
C LYS A 931 6.15 38.91 21.86
N ILE A 932 7.19 39.44 22.51
CA ILE A 932 8.44 38.74 22.73
C ILE A 932 8.68 38.61 24.23
N VAL A 933 8.93 37.38 24.69
CA VAL A 933 9.23 37.06 26.08
C VAL A 933 10.65 36.52 26.18
N PHE A 934 11.44 37.05 27.10
CA PHE A 934 12.80 36.57 27.34
C PHE A 934 12.83 35.59 28.51
N VAL A 935 13.51 34.46 28.33
CA VAL A 935 13.70 33.42 29.35
C VAL A 935 15.16 32.98 29.41
N ASP A 936 15.56 32.40 30.54
CA ASP A 936 16.93 31.88 30.71
C ASP A 936 17.16 30.58 29.92
N GLU A 937 16.12 29.73 29.81
CA GLU A 937 16.14 28.51 29.01
C GLU A 937 14.75 28.12 28.51
N LEU A 938 14.68 27.35 27.42
CA LEU A 938 13.44 26.75 26.92
C LEU A 938 13.16 25.39 27.61
N PRO A 939 11.90 25.06 27.93
CA PRO A 939 11.56 23.76 28.48
C PRO A 939 11.79 22.66 27.44
N ARG A 940 12.54 21.62 27.81
CA ARG A 940 12.93 20.53 26.89
C ARG A 940 12.59 19.15 27.43
N ASN A 941 12.35 18.22 26.51
CA ASN A 941 12.31 16.80 26.85
C ASN A 941 13.72 16.17 26.92
N THR A 942 13.79 14.89 27.27
CA THR A 942 15.05 14.11 27.37
C THR A 942 15.85 13.99 26.07
N MET A 943 15.22 14.22 24.91
CA MET A 943 15.88 14.27 23.61
C MET A 943 16.30 15.70 23.20
N GLY A 944 16.16 16.67 24.11
CA GLY A 944 16.47 18.07 23.87
C GLY A 944 15.43 18.82 23.02
N LYS A 945 14.25 18.24 22.75
CA LYS A 945 13.18 18.94 22.00
C LYS A 945 12.45 19.95 22.87
N VAL A 946 12.23 21.15 22.35
CA VAL A 946 11.43 22.20 23.03
C VAL A 946 9.98 21.76 23.19
N GLN A 947 9.43 21.93 24.39
CA GLN A 947 8.04 21.59 24.72
C GLN A 947 7.10 22.79 24.55
N LYS A 948 6.75 23.11 23.30
CA LYS A 948 5.87 24.26 22.96
C LYS A 948 4.49 24.23 23.63
N ALA A 949 3.96 23.05 23.95
CA ALA A 949 2.69 22.93 24.67
C ALA A 949 2.76 23.53 26.09
N VAL A 950 3.88 23.34 26.78
CA VAL A 950 4.13 23.93 28.12
C VAL A 950 4.17 25.45 28.00
N LEU A 951 4.90 25.97 26.98
CA LEU A 951 4.97 27.41 26.71
C LEU A 951 3.59 28.01 26.38
N ARG A 952 2.77 27.32 25.56
CA ARG A 952 1.40 27.77 25.25
C ARG A 952 0.53 27.85 26.49
N GLU A 953 0.61 26.87 27.39
CA GLU A 953 -0.16 26.92 28.63
C GLU A 953 0.34 28.03 29.55
N GLN A 954 1.66 28.15 29.71
CA GLN A 954 2.29 29.18 30.53
C GLN A 954 1.93 30.62 30.08
N TYR A 955 1.89 30.86 28.76
CA TYR A 955 1.59 32.18 28.19
C TYR A 955 0.16 32.31 27.63
N ARG A 956 -0.74 31.39 27.96
CA ARG A 956 -2.10 31.33 27.41
C ARG A 956 -2.89 32.64 27.59
N GLY A 957 -2.65 33.34 28.69
CA GLY A 957 -3.33 34.59 29.05
C GLY A 957 -2.60 35.88 28.64
N ILE A 958 -1.52 35.80 27.86
CA ILE A 958 -0.64 36.97 27.60
C ILE A 958 -1.35 38.12 26.86
N TYR A 959 -2.41 37.83 26.09
CA TYR A 959 -3.22 38.83 25.38
C TYR A 959 -4.57 39.12 26.03
N THR A 960 -4.91 38.45 27.14
CA THR A 960 -6.18 38.63 27.87
C THR A 960 -6.00 39.37 29.20
N ALA A 961 -4.76 39.54 29.67
CA ALA A 961 -4.46 40.39 30.81
C ALA A 961 -4.57 41.88 30.42
N ARG A 962 -5.69 42.51 30.79
CA ARG A 962 -5.75 43.94 31.08
C ARG A 962 -5.72 44.14 32.58
#